data_AF-A3IVW6-F1
#
_entry.id   AF-A3IVW6-F1
#
_cell.length_a   1.000
_cell.length_b   1.000
_cell.length_c   1.000
_cell.angle_alpha   90.00
_cell.angle_beta   90.00
_cell.angle_gamma   90.00
#
_symmetry.space_group_name_H-M   'P 1'
#
loop_
_entity.id
_entity.type
_entity.pdbx_description
1 polymer ?
#
loop_
_entity_poly.entity_id
_entity_poly.type
_entity_poly.pdbx_seq_one_letter_code
_entity_poly.pdbx_strand_id
1 'polypeptide(L)'
;MASTEQQQSLSNFCQRENLTALRDEAVANYHDRIQARKRTKMTSDERQILIDWFIEHLKTLKSKDAIQSFCEREIALLEEGYPQNTIASDILGKYRHAIAKAIEQNDIHLNPDNSHRYTYQKRDTGKKVEAHEHYALTYLKYDSQTYQQLRNQTTDVNNQRQDNLQPVHLSSYTQQIQQLLQTPTTEPHQDLKLAIAIAGATGRRHTEVLSKGTFTQTNHPYLLHFQGQQKKKKGDETSFDILTILPATEVMSAIERFRAIPTIAHLHSLPSSNTQVKSFNVQVNRIVIKLFQETGIVPVLPEKKYVSIHRLRGVYGAIAIHYFCPQSQHQHRFLQHYLGHTLSEQIAVNSSATPHYFHYYLVDDDHQPLTDKGILLSEFPLLDHPSDKNQPSFPPQTVTTQTKTSPITTSYPSPSSVSLIPSELSQTRQSELEKGLSEMLNSDSYTVIMAGLMAVTGRSPGELLKSATFEPHDDQFTLLFSPTGLGAKYPLKTLVPGHVVLETRKRLKNHDDVRDLLYATPNQINSHCLPYISGAITSHLPFDNLDETLDNYTQLTNNYTPRPSRPLNQHLERIAHRLKLQGTHEQIYQALIQWVEQQLDSPKQTNLTLSTLRPIFEKLDLSGSDEEMVDELLKWIDRQLNAPVLPAQPSVDPLLAQTLSNQSQTLAWLTQRLQSLEREHHENHHYHGDDNAVQSLQTKIQKLQQDNAHLKQQLSQLQTENDQLQQENQEFKVISDRMEVARQALFGEQLSLPIETDTTPKKTDRKTNTHQTLKTPKTQQKQTRKRNDSAVERAKNITSAILQWNQDHPDDSWAVNRGLLEKTFGINRAAAGRFLEVHSSLVTQVNQVGKVKNIRSHNRRKDPTPLQSFVDTFVKDSSG
;
A
#
# COMPACT_ATOMS: atom_id res chain seq x y z
N MET A 1 -5.13 37.64 11.61
CA MET A 1 -5.23 37.59 13.09
C MET A 1 -6.62 37.22 13.62
N ALA A 2 -7.67 37.12 12.79
CA ALA A 2 -9.05 36.88 13.26
C ALA A 2 -9.47 35.40 13.46
N SER A 3 -8.57 34.50 13.90
CA SER A 3 -8.94 33.08 14.17
C SER A 3 -8.82 32.66 15.64
N THR A 4 -8.24 33.49 16.51
CA THR A 4 -8.08 33.18 17.94
C THR A 4 -9.32 33.58 18.73
N GLU A 5 -9.91 34.74 18.41
CA GLU A 5 -11.07 35.32 19.11
C GLU A 5 -12.31 34.42 19.02
N GLN A 6 -12.56 33.74 17.89
CA GLN A 6 -13.69 32.82 17.76
C GLN A 6 -13.53 31.52 18.58
N GLN A 7 -12.31 31.11 18.94
CA GLN A 7 -12.10 29.98 19.85
C GLN A 7 -12.14 30.41 21.33
N GLN A 8 -11.62 31.60 21.65
CA GLN A 8 -11.71 32.17 23.00
C GLN A 8 -13.14 32.59 23.38
N SER A 9 -13.98 32.94 22.39
CA SER A 9 -15.39 33.32 22.60
C SER A 9 -16.27 32.18 23.12
N LEU A 10 -15.89 30.91 22.96
CA LEU A 10 -16.65 29.76 23.46
C LEU A 10 -16.12 29.26 24.82
N SER A 11 -14.80 29.28 25.04
CA SER A 11 -14.22 28.86 26.32
C SER A 11 -14.60 29.78 27.48
N ASN A 12 -14.80 31.07 27.21
CA ASN A 12 -14.96 32.08 28.26
C ASN A 12 -16.42 32.27 28.74
N PHE A 13 -17.38 31.44 28.30
CA PHE A 13 -18.81 31.65 28.61
C PHE A 13 -19.60 30.42 29.07
N CYS A 14 -18.99 29.23 29.17
CA CYS A 14 -19.67 28.05 29.70
C CYS A 14 -19.27 27.75 31.15
N GLN A 15 -20.21 27.92 32.07
CA GLN A 15 -20.13 27.30 33.40
C GLN A 15 -20.06 25.77 33.27
N ARG A 16 -19.42 25.08 34.23
CA ARG A 16 -19.22 23.61 34.16
C ARG A 16 -20.51 22.80 33.96
N GLU A 17 -21.62 23.26 34.56
CA GLU A 17 -22.94 22.64 34.41
C GLU A 17 -23.42 22.62 32.95
N ASN A 18 -23.12 23.67 32.18
CA ASN A 18 -23.45 23.78 30.76
C ASN A 18 -22.64 22.77 29.92
N LEU A 19 -21.34 22.61 30.21
CA LEU A 19 -20.50 21.62 29.51
C LEU A 19 -20.94 20.17 29.76
N THR A 20 -21.37 19.83 30.98
CA THR A 20 -21.90 18.49 31.27
C THR A 20 -23.21 18.23 30.51
N ALA A 21 -24.15 19.17 30.52
CA ALA A 21 -25.39 19.05 29.75
C ALA A 21 -25.14 18.87 28.24
N LEU A 22 -24.22 19.65 27.66
CA LEU A 22 -23.82 19.53 26.25
C LEU A 22 -23.15 18.18 25.94
N ARG A 23 -22.34 17.65 26.86
CA ARG A 23 -21.69 16.34 26.73
C ARG A 23 -22.71 15.21 26.78
N ASP A 24 -23.67 15.27 27.70
CA ASP A 24 -24.71 14.25 27.83
C ASP A 24 -25.69 14.27 26.64
N GLU A 25 -26.00 15.45 26.09
CA GLU A 25 -26.72 15.58 24.81
C GLU A 25 -25.92 14.96 23.64
N ALA A 26 -24.61 15.23 23.55
CA ALA A 26 -23.75 14.66 22.52
C ALA A 26 -23.64 13.12 22.60
N VAL A 27 -23.62 12.57 23.82
CA VAL A 27 -23.60 11.13 24.11
C VAL A 27 -24.95 10.48 23.82
N ALA A 28 -26.07 11.09 24.23
CA ALA A 28 -27.41 10.61 23.88
C ALA A 28 -27.61 10.54 22.35
N ASN A 29 -27.28 11.63 21.64
CA ASN A 29 -27.29 11.66 20.18
C ASN A 29 -26.38 10.59 19.54
N TYR A 30 -25.27 10.24 20.21
CA TYR A 30 -24.36 9.19 19.74
C TYR A 30 -24.99 7.80 19.89
N HIS A 31 -25.55 7.47 21.06
CA HIS A 31 -26.25 6.20 21.29
C HIS A 31 -27.46 6.04 20.36
N ASP A 32 -28.26 7.08 20.16
CA ASP A 32 -29.38 7.11 19.20
C ASP A 32 -28.95 6.75 17.77
N ARG A 33 -27.75 7.22 17.35
CA ARG A 33 -27.19 6.91 16.03
C ARG A 33 -26.68 5.47 15.93
N ILE A 34 -26.12 4.92 17.01
CA ILE A 34 -25.70 3.51 17.10
C ILE A 34 -26.93 2.60 17.04
N GLN A 35 -27.92 2.82 17.92
CA GLN A 35 -29.16 2.05 17.97
C GLN A 35 -29.91 2.07 16.65
N ALA A 36 -30.04 3.25 16.02
CA ALA A 36 -30.69 3.39 14.71
C ALA A 36 -29.85 2.85 13.53
N ARG A 37 -28.68 2.24 13.77
CA ARG A 37 -27.70 1.80 12.76
C ARG A 37 -27.38 2.88 11.71
N LYS A 38 -27.48 4.15 12.11
CA LYS A 38 -27.13 5.31 11.28
C LYS A 38 -25.61 5.44 11.27
N ARG A 39 -25.09 6.51 10.65
CA ARG A 39 -23.65 6.80 10.64
C ARG A 39 -23.13 6.84 12.09
N THR A 40 -22.41 5.80 12.52
CA THR A 40 -22.03 5.48 13.93
C THR A 40 -21.01 6.43 14.56
N LYS A 41 -20.89 7.64 14.03
CA LYS A 41 -19.82 8.59 14.34
C LYS A 41 -20.44 9.90 14.79
N MET A 42 -20.06 10.35 15.99
CA MET A 42 -20.21 11.73 16.41
C MET A 42 -19.70 12.68 15.30
N THR A 43 -20.29 13.86 15.24
CA THR A 43 -19.88 15.00 14.41
C THR A 43 -18.50 15.52 14.83
N SER A 44 -18.01 16.60 14.19
CA SER A 44 -16.77 17.24 14.64
C SER A 44 -16.97 18.01 15.94
N ASP A 45 -18.17 18.55 16.15
CA ASP A 45 -18.46 19.50 17.21
C ASP A 45 -18.79 18.74 18.50
N GLU A 46 -19.58 17.66 18.42
CA GLU A 46 -19.79 16.72 19.54
C GLU A 46 -18.47 16.13 20.07
N ARG A 47 -17.53 15.74 19.20
CA ARG A 47 -16.20 15.29 19.66
C ARG A 47 -15.39 16.41 20.32
N GLN A 48 -15.57 17.66 19.90
CA GLN A 48 -14.89 18.78 20.53
C GLN A 48 -15.48 19.05 21.92
N ILE A 49 -16.81 18.99 22.05
CA ILE A 49 -17.53 19.05 23.34
C ILE A 49 -17.01 17.97 24.30
N LEU A 50 -16.89 16.71 23.85
CA LEU A 50 -16.32 15.64 24.69
C LEU A 50 -14.87 15.93 25.11
N ILE A 51 -14.02 16.39 24.19
CA ILE A 51 -12.62 16.76 24.51
C ILE A 51 -12.58 17.91 25.54
N ASP A 52 -13.36 18.97 25.33
CA ASP A 52 -13.35 20.16 26.19
C ASP A 52 -13.89 19.82 27.59
N TRP A 53 -14.96 19.03 27.67
CA TRP A 53 -15.49 18.48 28.92
C TRP A 53 -14.49 17.57 29.64
N PHE A 54 -13.77 16.71 28.90
CA PHE A 54 -12.75 15.81 29.44
C PHE A 54 -11.60 16.62 30.05
N ILE A 55 -11.14 17.69 29.37
CA ILE A 55 -10.12 18.61 29.91
C ILE A 55 -10.60 19.29 31.19
N GLU A 56 -11.83 19.81 31.23
CA GLU A 56 -12.37 20.47 32.43
C GLU A 56 -12.50 19.52 33.64
N HIS A 57 -12.89 18.26 33.41
CA HIS A 57 -12.91 17.25 34.47
C HIS A 57 -11.50 16.84 34.90
N LEU A 58 -10.55 16.76 33.96
CA LEU A 58 -9.18 16.38 34.27
C LEU A 58 -8.49 17.36 35.22
N LYS A 59 -8.89 18.64 35.22
CA LYS A 59 -8.41 19.67 36.16
C LYS A 59 -8.73 19.38 37.64
N THR A 60 -9.75 18.58 37.94
CA THR A 60 -10.15 18.27 39.33
C THR A 60 -9.62 16.92 39.82
N LEU A 61 -9.24 16.03 38.91
CA LEU A 61 -8.71 14.71 39.24
C LEU A 61 -7.25 14.80 39.71
N LYS A 62 -6.99 14.27 40.92
CA LYS A 62 -5.66 14.29 41.53
C LYS A 62 -4.98 12.93 41.61
N SER A 63 -5.71 11.83 41.78
CA SER A 63 -5.08 10.50 41.91
C SER A 63 -4.89 9.80 40.56
N LYS A 64 -3.75 9.13 40.42
CA LYS A 64 -3.41 8.21 39.31
C LYS A 64 -4.58 7.32 38.92
N ASP A 65 -5.16 6.59 39.88
CA ASP A 65 -6.19 5.58 39.61
C ASP A 65 -7.50 6.21 39.12
N ALA A 66 -7.89 7.37 39.67
CA ALA A 66 -9.07 8.10 39.19
C ALA A 66 -8.85 8.65 37.76
N ILE A 67 -7.64 9.10 37.44
CA ILE A 67 -7.26 9.54 36.08
C ILE A 67 -7.26 8.35 35.11
N GLN A 68 -6.72 7.21 35.53
CA GLN A 68 -6.70 5.97 34.73
C GLN A 68 -8.13 5.52 34.40
N SER A 69 -8.98 5.32 35.41
CA SER A 69 -10.37 4.89 35.19
C SER A 69 -11.21 5.93 34.43
N PHE A 70 -10.85 7.22 34.48
CA PHE A 70 -11.48 8.24 33.65
C PHE A 70 -11.08 8.12 32.17
N CYS A 71 -9.80 7.85 31.88
CA CYS A 71 -9.34 7.57 30.52
C CYS A 71 -9.97 6.29 29.95
N GLU A 72 -10.04 5.23 30.76
CA GLU A 72 -10.62 3.93 30.36
C GLU A 72 -12.11 4.05 30.01
N ARG A 73 -12.91 4.78 30.82
CA ARG A 73 -14.33 5.04 30.51
C ARG A 73 -14.52 5.84 29.22
N GLU A 74 -13.66 6.82 28.96
CA GLU A 74 -13.76 7.62 27.73
C GLU A 74 -13.34 6.82 26.48
N ILE A 75 -12.38 5.90 26.61
CA ILE A 75 -12.06 4.93 25.54
C ILE A 75 -13.25 3.99 25.29
N ALA A 76 -13.81 3.40 26.35
CA ALA A 76 -14.94 2.47 26.25
C ALA A 76 -16.15 3.12 25.55
N LEU A 77 -16.51 4.36 25.94
CA LEU A 77 -17.56 5.15 25.28
C LEU A 77 -17.30 5.31 23.76
N LEU A 78 -16.05 5.55 23.35
CA LEU A 78 -15.73 5.68 21.93
C LEU A 78 -15.82 4.33 21.19
N GLU A 79 -15.55 3.21 21.85
CA GLU A 79 -15.61 1.87 21.26
C GLU A 79 -17.03 1.40 20.93
N GLU A 80 -18.06 1.97 21.56
CA GLU A 80 -19.47 1.64 21.29
C GLU A 80 -19.90 1.88 19.81
N GLY A 81 -19.22 2.77 19.09
CA GLY A 81 -19.55 3.11 17.70
C GLY A 81 -18.37 3.40 16.77
N TYR A 82 -17.14 3.50 17.28
CA TYR A 82 -15.93 3.65 16.47
C TYR A 82 -15.06 2.38 16.46
N PRO A 83 -14.57 1.94 15.28
CA PRO A 83 -13.53 0.90 15.24
C PRO A 83 -12.25 1.37 15.93
N GLN A 84 -11.60 0.48 16.68
CA GLN A 84 -10.36 0.76 17.43
C GLN A 84 -9.27 1.42 16.58
N ASN A 85 -9.12 1.01 15.31
CA ASN A 85 -8.31 1.67 14.29
C ASN A 85 -8.51 3.20 14.23
N THR A 86 -9.76 3.66 14.21
CA THR A 86 -10.12 5.09 14.10
C THR A 86 -9.88 5.81 15.43
N ILE A 87 -10.15 5.15 16.55
CA ILE A 87 -9.88 5.67 17.89
C ILE A 87 -8.37 5.91 18.06
N ALA A 88 -7.58 4.87 17.77
CA ALA A 88 -6.13 4.83 17.87
C ALA A 88 -5.41 5.85 16.97
N SER A 89 -5.87 6.03 15.73
CA SER A 89 -5.15 6.82 14.71
C SER A 89 -5.58 8.28 14.57
N ASP A 90 -6.81 8.64 14.98
CA ASP A 90 -7.37 9.98 14.78
C ASP A 90 -7.98 10.59 16.05
N ILE A 91 -8.76 9.83 16.84
CA ILE A 91 -9.50 10.40 17.97
C ILE A 91 -8.60 10.64 19.17
N LEU A 92 -7.90 9.61 19.67
CA LEU A 92 -7.02 9.74 20.84
C LEU A 92 -5.89 10.75 20.60
N GLY A 93 -5.40 10.87 19.36
CA GLY A 93 -4.44 11.91 18.97
C GLY A 93 -4.93 13.34 19.25
N LYS A 94 -6.24 13.60 19.12
CA LYS A 94 -6.84 14.93 19.40
C LYS A 94 -6.96 15.20 20.88
N TYR A 95 -7.46 14.25 21.66
CA TYR A 95 -7.50 14.38 23.12
C TYR A 95 -6.09 14.60 23.68
N ARG A 96 -5.13 13.77 23.30
CA ARG A 96 -3.72 13.89 23.75
C ARG A 96 -3.10 15.24 23.36
N HIS A 97 -3.41 15.77 22.18
CA HIS A 97 -2.97 17.09 21.78
C HIS A 97 -3.63 18.21 22.61
N ALA A 98 -4.93 18.09 22.89
CA ALA A 98 -5.64 19.03 23.76
C ALA A 98 -5.10 19.02 25.21
N ILE A 99 -4.82 17.83 25.76
CA ILE A 99 -4.19 17.67 27.09
C ILE A 99 -2.80 18.31 27.10
N ALA A 100 -1.95 18.01 26.10
CA ALA A 100 -0.62 18.59 26.01
C ALA A 100 -0.67 20.13 25.90
N LYS A 101 -1.62 20.67 25.12
CA LYS A 101 -1.84 22.11 24.99
C LYS A 101 -2.33 22.74 26.31
N ALA A 102 -3.26 22.11 27.02
CA ALA A 102 -3.74 22.57 28.32
C ALA A 102 -2.63 22.56 29.39
N ILE A 103 -1.69 21.61 29.32
CA ILE A 103 -0.48 21.61 30.17
C ILE A 103 0.46 22.76 29.78
N GLU A 104 0.73 22.96 28.48
CA GLU A 104 1.57 24.07 27.96
C GLU A 104 1.00 25.45 28.32
N GLN A 105 -0.33 25.60 28.34
CA GLN A 105 -1.03 26.81 28.75
C GLN A 105 -1.17 26.96 30.27
N ASN A 106 -0.68 25.99 31.07
CA ASN A 106 -0.84 25.88 32.53
C ASN A 106 -2.31 25.86 33.01
N ASP A 107 -3.24 25.46 32.13
CA ASP A 107 -4.64 25.15 32.46
C ASP A 107 -4.75 23.83 33.26
N ILE A 108 -3.83 22.90 33.03
CA ILE A 108 -3.63 21.69 33.83
C ILE A 108 -2.26 21.78 34.50
N HIS A 109 -2.24 22.00 35.81
CA HIS A 109 -1.00 22.08 36.58
C HIS A 109 -0.50 20.68 36.95
N LEU A 110 0.76 20.37 36.61
CA LEU A 110 1.42 19.11 36.95
C LEU A 110 1.89 19.12 38.41
N ASN A 111 1.50 18.09 39.17
CA ASN A 111 1.89 17.89 40.57
C ASN A 111 2.22 16.40 40.82
N PRO A 112 2.82 16.02 41.96
CA PRO A 112 3.21 14.64 42.23
C PRO A 112 2.06 13.60 42.20
N ASP A 113 0.82 14.03 42.40
CA ASP A 113 -0.34 13.13 42.46
C ASP A 113 -0.89 12.81 41.06
N ASN A 114 -0.91 13.81 40.16
CA ASN A 114 -1.52 13.72 38.83
C ASN A 114 -0.54 13.49 37.67
N SER A 115 0.77 13.50 37.96
CA SER A 115 1.82 13.39 36.96
C SER A 115 2.95 12.47 37.44
N HIS A 116 3.76 12.00 36.49
CA HIS A 116 4.88 11.12 36.78
C HIS A 116 6.05 11.40 35.85
N ARG A 117 7.23 10.94 36.27
CA ARG A 117 8.43 10.96 35.45
C ARG A 117 8.77 9.56 34.97
N TYR A 118 9.17 9.46 33.70
CA TYR A 118 9.61 8.22 33.10
C TYR A 118 10.78 8.47 32.15
N THR A 119 11.66 7.48 32.01
CA THR A 119 12.74 7.52 31.03
C THR A 119 12.37 6.67 29.83
N TYR A 120 12.51 7.22 28.62
CA TYR A 120 12.35 6.47 27.37
C TYR A 120 13.56 6.66 26.46
N GLN A 121 13.84 5.68 25.60
CA GLN A 121 14.82 5.85 24.54
C GLN A 121 14.16 6.46 23.31
N LYS A 122 14.72 7.58 22.83
CA LYS A 122 14.33 8.16 21.54
C LYS A 122 14.76 7.22 20.41
N ARG A 123 13.78 6.74 19.62
CA ARG A 123 14.00 5.75 18.54
C ARG A 123 14.97 6.21 17.45
N ASP A 124 15.10 7.51 17.24
CA ASP A 124 15.98 8.10 16.22
C ASP A 124 17.45 8.21 16.65
N THR A 125 17.72 8.25 17.95
CA THR A 125 19.03 8.61 18.51
C THR A 125 19.55 7.64 19.56
N GLY A 126 18.75 6.67 20.01
CA GLY A 126 19.05 5.75 21.13
C GLY A 126 19.16 6.42 22.51
N LYS A 127 19.22 7.76 22.56
CA LYS A 127 19.40 8.55 23.77
C LYS A 127 18.23 8.31 24.73
N LYS A 128 18.56 7.95 25.97
CA LYS A 128 17.62 7.99 27.10
C LYS A 128 17.27 9.45 27.38
N VAL A 129 15.98 9.73 27.47
CA VAL A 129 15.43 11.05 27.79
C VAL A 129 14.41 10.87 28.90
N GLU A 130 14.56 11.64 29.98
CA GLU A 130 13.55 11.76 31.02
C GLU A 130 12.42 12.66 30.50
N ALA A 131 11.17 12.23 30.68
CA ALA A 131 9.98 13.02 30.44
C ALA A 131 9.13 13.07 31.71
N HIS A 132 8.44 14.18 31.89
CA HIS A 132 7.48 14.41 32.96
C HIS A 132 6.12 14.68 32.29
N GLU A 133 5.14 13.79 32.50
CA GLU A 133 3.81 13.91 31.88
C GLU A 133 2.67 13.63 32.86
N HIS A 134 1.51 14.22 32.58
CA HIS A 134 0.25 13.95 33.26
C HIS A 134 -0.21 12.51 32.99
N TYR A 135 -0.74 11.80 34.00
CA TYR A 135 -1.15 10.38 33.86
C TYR A 135 -2.14 10.13 32.70
N ALA A 136 -2.97 11.12 32.33
CA ALA A 136 -3.85 11.00 31.17
C ALA A 136 -3.09 10.82 29.82
N LEU A 137 -1.89 11.39 29.68
CA LEU A 137 -1.03 11.12 28.52
C LEU A 137 -0.44 9.70 28.57
N THR A 138 -0.47 9.04 29.72
CA THR A 138 -0.06 7.65 29.88
C THR A 138 -1.19 6.68 29.55
N TYR A 139 -2.40 6.95 30.06
CA TYR A 139 -3.57 6.04 29.99
C TYR A 139 -4.52 6.29 28.82
N LEU A 140 -4.56 7.50 28.26
CA LEU A 140 -5.41 7.81 27.10
C LEU A 140 -4.72 7.37 25.78
N LYS A 141 -4.48 6.06 25.69
CA LYS A 141 -3.92 5.31 24.56
C LYS A 141 -4.21 3.82 24.76
N TYR A 142 -4.24 3.04 23.69
CA TYR A 142 -4.25 1.59 23.81
C TYR A 142 -2.92 1.02 24.34
N ASP A 143 -2.92 -0.21 24.82
CA ASP A 143 -1.69 -0.93 25.15
C ASP A 143 -0.85 -1.26 23.90
N SER A 144 0.37 -1.73 24.13
CA SER A 144 1.32 -2.03 23.06
C SER A 144 0.90 -3.21 22.18
N GLN A 145 0.15 -4.17 22.71
CA GLN A 145 -0.32 -5.35 21.99
C GLN A 145 -1.46 -4.97 21.04
N THR A 146 -2.45 -4.17 21.48
CA THR A 146 -3.49 -3.63 20.59
C THR A 146 -2.87 -2.77 19.49
N TYR A 147 -1.92 -1.89 19.80
CA TYR A 147 -1.22 -1.09 18.77
C TYR A 147 -0.41 -1.95 17.79
N GLN A 148 0.12 -3.10 18.23
CA GLN A 148 0.78 -4.07 17.36
C GLN A 148 -0.23 -4.81 16.47
N GLN A 149 -1.35 -5.30 17.03
CA GLN A 149 -2.43 -5.95 16.28
C GLN A 149 -3.01 -5.03 15.21
N LEU A 150 -3.34 -3.78 15.55
CA LEU A 150 -3.86 -2.78 14.59
C LEU A 150 -2.82 -2.46 13.48
N ARG A 151 -1.52 -2.50 13.80
CA ARG A 151 -0.44 -2.31 12.82
C ARG A 151 -0.29 -3.53 11.92
N ASN A 152 -0.36 -4.74 12.46
CA ASN A 152 -0.31 -5.98 11.69
C ASN A 152 -1.48 -6.01 10.70
N GLN A 153 -2.73 -5.86 11.18
CA GLN A 153 -3.92 -5.74 10.32
C GLN A 153 -3.75 -4.70 9.19
N THR A 154 -3.18 -3.52 9.49
CA THR A 154 -2.94 -2.48 8.47
C THR A 154 -1.84 -2.88 7.48
N THR A 155 -0.85 -3.67 7.91
CA THR A 155 0.23 -4.23 7.09
C THR A 155 -0.30 -5.35 6.20
N ASP A 156 -1.06 -6.30 6.76
CA ASP A 156 -1.64 -7.44 6.04
C ASP A 156 -2.57 -6.97 4.91
N VAL A 157 -3.45 -6.01 5.24
CA VAL A 157 -4.34 -5.30 4.30
C VAL A 157 -3.58 -4.43 3.28
N ASN A 158 -2.31 -4.10 3.53
CA ASN A 158 -1.44 -3.48 2.53
C ASN A 158 -0.80 -4.53 1.63
N ASN A 159 -0.22 -5.58 2.21
CA ASN A 159 0.42 -6.69 1.51
C ASN A 159 -0.55 -7.32 0.51
N GLN A 160 -1.78 -7.65 0.94
CA GLN A 160 -2.84 -8.14 0.06
C GLN A 160 -3.11 -7.25 -1.17
N ARG A 161 -2.90 -5.92 -1.08
CA ARG A 161 -3.04 -5.01 -2.23
C ARG A 161 -1.79 -4.85 -3.07
N GLN A 162 -0.62 -5.21 -2.53
CA GLN A 162 0.62 -5.34 -3.28
C GLN A 162 0.67 -6.68 -4.02
N ASP A 163 0.08 -7.73 -3.45
CA ASP A 163 -0.08 -9.05 -4.06
C ASP A 163 -1.18 -9.03 -5.15
N ASN A 164 -2.22 -8.20 -4.97
CA ASN A 164 -3.32 -8.03 -5.92
C ASN A 164 -3.32 -6.64 -6.56
N LEU A 165 -2.23 -6.28 -7.24
CA LEU A 165 -2.11 -5.02 -7.97
C LEU A 165 -3.24 -4.86 -8.99
N GLN A 166 -3.71 -3.62 -9.21
CA GLN A 166 -4.79 -3.35 -10.16
C GLN A 166 -4.27 -2.67 -11.43
N PRO A 167 -4.75 -3.03 -12.63
CA PRO A 167 -4.28 -2.45 -13.89
C PRO A 167 -4.73 -0.99 -14.06
N VAL A 168 -3.89 -0.18 -14.71
CA VAL A 168 -4.24 1.17 -15.16
C VAL A 168 -3.70 1.39 -16.58
N HIS A 169 -4.60 1.74 -17.49
CA HIS A 169 -4.27 2.14 -18.86
C HIS A 169 -3.47 3.45 -18.87
N LEU A 170 -2.21 3.38 -19.32
CA LEU A 170 -1.29 4.52 -19.28
C LEU A 170 -1.77 5.69 -20.15
N SER A 171 -2.17 5.39 -21.38
CA SER A 171 -2.76 6.29 -22.37
C SER A 171 -3.97 7.05 -21.79
N SER A 172 -4.98 6.30 -21.34
CA SER A 172 -6.23 6.82 -20.78
C SER A 172 -5.99 7.71 -19.56
N TYR A 173 -5.10 7.31 -18.65
CA TYR A 173 -4.79 8.11 -17.48
C TYR A 173 -4.09 9.43 -17.83
N THR A 174 -3.04 9.37 -18.66
CA THR A 174 -2.26 10.54 -19.04
C THR A 174 -3.07 11.53 -19.88
N GLN A 175 -3.84 11.04 -20.85
CA GLN A 175 -4.78 11.84 -21.63
C GLN A 175 -5.82 12.52 -20.74
N GLN A 176 -6.41 11.79 -19.79
CA GLN A 176 -7.41 12.36 -18.86
C GLN A 176 -6.79 13.46 -17.99
N ILE A 177 -5.56 13.29 -17.49
CA ILE A 177 -4.87 14.34 -16.73
C ILE A 177 -4.58 15.56 -17.63
N GLN A 178 -4.12 15.36 -18.87
CA GLN A 178 -3.82 16.45 -19.81
C GLN A 178 -5.07 17.28 -20.14
N GLN A 179 -6.20 16.63 -20.45
CA GLN A 179 -7.50 17.29 -20.65
C GLN A 179 -7.91 18.12 -19.42
N LEU A 180 -7.68 17.62 -18.21
CA LEU A 180 -8.02 18.33 -16.97
C LEU A 180 -7.06 19.47 -16.63
N LEU A 181 -5.79 19.42 -17.07
CA LEU A 181 -4.90 20.60 -17.03
C LEU A 181 -5.42 21.68 -17.99
N GLN A 182 -5.97 21.30 -19.15
CA GLN A 182 -6.46 22.21 -20.18
C GLN A 182 -7.89 22.76 -19.92
N THR A 183 -8.55 22.39 -18.83
CA THR A 183 -9.90 22.85 -18.45
C THR A 183 -10.04 24.39 -18.53
N PRO A 184 -10.92 24.92 -19.42
CA PRO A 184 -11.13 26.36 -19.62
C PRO A 184 -11.64 27.10 -18.38
N THR A 185 -11.40 28.42 -18.32
CA THR A 185 -11.86 29.31 -17.23
C THR A 185 -13.37 29.50 -17.16
N THR A 186 -14.09 29.09 -18.20
CA THR A 186 -15.56 29.10 -18.27
C THR A 186 -16.19 27.79 -17.78
N GLU A 187 -15.41 26.73 -17.56
CA GLU A 187 -15.96 25.40 -17.30
C GLU A 187 -16.36 25.19 -15.83
N PRO A 188 -17.53 24.57 -15.55
CA PRO A 188 -17.93 24.24 -14.19
C PRO A 188 -16.88 23.37 -13.48
N HIS A 189 -16.62 23.72 -12.21
CA HIS A 189 -15.68 23.04 -11.32
C HIS A 189 -14.22 23.05 -11.80
N GLN A 190 -13.80 24.07 -12.57
CA GLN A 190 -12.40 24.24 -12.98
C GLN A 190 -11.42 24.14 -11.80
N ASP A 191 -11.75 24.75 -10.67
CA ASP A 191 -10.96 24.73 -9.44
C ASP A 191 -10.73 23.30 -8.91
N LEU A 192 -11.77 22.48 -8.91
CA LEU A 192 -11.69 21.07 -8.52
C LEU A 192 -10.93 20.23 -9.56
N LYS A 193 -11.16 20.47 -10.85
CA LYS A 193 -10.51 19.74 -11.97
C LYS A 193 -9.01 19.99 -12.02
N LEU A 194 -8.58 21.24 -11.97
CA LEU A 194 -7.15 21.60 -11.92
C LEU A 194 -6.48 21.04 -10.67
N ALA A 195 -7.11 21.11 -9.49
CA ALA A 195 -6.56 20.52 -8.27
C ALA A 195 -6.33 19.00 -8.38
N ILE A 196 -7.20 18.29 -9.11
CA ILE A 196 -7.06 16.85 -9.40
C ILE A 196 -5.93 16.62 -10.41
N ALA A 197 -5.94 17.36 -11.52
CA ALA A 197 -4.96 17.25 -12.59
C ALA A 197 -3.53 17.48 -12.09
N ILE A 198 -3.30 18.56 -11.35
CA ILE A 198 -1.98 18.89 -10.78
C ILE A 198 -1.54 17.82 -9.76
N ALA A 199 -2.45 17.31 -8.93
CA ALA A 199 -2.12 16.27 -7.95
C ALA A 199 -1.77 14.92 -8.61
N GLY A 200 -2.47 14.55 -9.70
CA GLY A 200 -2.13 13.38 -10.52
C GLY A 200 -0.83 13.56 -11.31
N ALA A 201 -0.60 14.76 -11.88
CA ALA A 201 0.59 15.05 -12.68
C ALA A 201 1.90 15.08 -11.87
N THR A 202 1.85 15.54 -10.62
CA THR A 202 3.04 15.79 -9.75
C THR A 202 3.19 14.77 -8.61
N GLY A 203 2.19 13.91 -8.43
CA GLY A 203 2.05 13.05 -7.25
C GLY A 203 1.99 13.81 -5.93
N ARG A 204 1.85 15.14 -5.88
CA ARG A 204 1.75 15.88 -4.60
C ARG A 204 0.41 15.58 -3.92
N ARG A 205 0.36 15.70 -2.59
CA ARG A 205 -0.94 15.67 -1.91
C ARG A 205 -1.72 16.88 -2.38
N HIS A 206 -3.01 16.71 -2.62
CA HIS A 206 -3.85 17.80 -3.10
C HIS A 206 -3.96 18.96 -2.09
N THR A 207 -3.71 18.73 -0.80
CA THR A 207 -3.54 19.80 0.21
C THR A 207 -2.18 20.50 0.15
N GLU A 208 -1.14 19.86 -0.38
CA GLU A 208 0.12 20.52 -0.75
C GLU A 208 -0.18 21.45 -1.94
N VAL A 209 -0.71 20.90 -3.04
CA VAL A 209 -1.19 21.66 -4.21
C VAL A 209 -2.09 22.84 -3.82
N LEU A 210 -3.09 22.63 -2.97
CA LEU A 210 -4.07 23.65 -2.59
C LEU A 210 -3.51 24.78 -1.72
N SER A 211 -2.75 24.50 -0.66
CA SER A 211 -2.52 25.52 0.38
C SER A 211 -1.10 25.70 0.91
N LYS A 212 -0.15 24.81 0.60
CA LYS A 212 1.23 24.88 1.14
C LYS A 212 2.36 24.77 0.12
N GLY A 213 2.06 24.18 -1.03
CA GLY A 213 3.03 23.86 -2.06
C GLY A 213 3.41 25.09 -2.86
N THR A 214 4.70 25.42 -2.87
CA THR A 214 5.30 26.31 -3.86
C THR A 214 6.01 25.43 -4.89
N PHE A 215 5.87 25.79 -6.16
CA PHE A 215 6.44 25.09 -7.29
C PHE A 215 7.18 26.11 -8.15
N THR A 216 8.35 25.75 -8.67
CA THR A 216 9.10 26.55 -9.64
C THR A 216 9.64 25.63 -10.74
N GLN A 217 9.75 26.15 -11.97
CA GLN A 217 10.35 25.40 -13.07
C GLN A 217 11.83 25.11 -12.79
N THR A 218 12.30 23.96 -13.27
CA THR A 218 13.73 23.64 -13.40
C THR A 218 14.13 23.75 -14.87
N ASN A 219 15.40 23.51 -15.18
CA ASN A 219 15.88 23.42 -16.56
C ASN A 219 15.47 22.10 -17.26
N HIS A 220 14.97 21.10 -16.51
CA HIS A 220 14.62 19.78 -17.06
C HIS A 220 13.12 19.70 -17.39
N PRO A 221 12.74 19.19 -18.59
CA PRO A 221 11.37 19.28 -19.11
C PRO A 221 10.31 18.52 -18.30
N TYR A 222 10.71 17.63 -17.38
CA TYR A 222 9.82 16.88 -16.49
C TYR A 222 10.16 17.01 -14.99
N LEU A 223 10.92 18.04 -14.58
CA LEU A 223 11.17 18.32 -13.16
C LEU A 223 10.65 19.70 -12.75
N LEU A 224 10.01 19.74 -11.58
CA LEU A 224 9.67 20.97 -10.85
C LEU A 224 10.36 20.97 -9.51
N HIS A 225 10.89 22.11 -9.10
CA HIS A 225 11.36 22.30 -7.73
C HIS A 225 10.16 22.56 -6.82
N PHE A 226 10.05 21.83 -5.72
CA PHE A 226 8.89 21.84 -4.83
C PHE A 226 9.27 22.15 -3.38
N GLN A 227 8.47 23.01 -2.73
CA GLN A 227 8.59 23.37 -1.32
C GLN A 227 7.25 23.18 -0.59
N GLY A 228 7.31 22.92 0.73
CA GLY A 228 6.10 22.87 1.59
C GLY A 228 5.53 21.47 1.85
N GLN A 229 6.37 20.43 1.78
CA GLN A 229 6.03 19.02 2.05
C GLN A 229 5.27 18.82 3.37
N GLN A 230 4.08 18.20 3.33
CA GLN A 230 3.31 17.93 4.54
C GLN A 230 3.80 16.68 5.29
N LYS A 231 3.51 16.63 6.59
CA LYS A 231 3.94 15.61 7.57
C LYS A 231 5.45 15.58 7.89
N LYS A 232 6.18 16.67 7.60
CA LYS A 232 7.52 16.95 8.15
C LYS A 232 7.40 17.73 9.46
N LYS A 233 8.40 17.64 10.34
CA LYS A 233 8.48 18.44 11.58
C LYS A 233 8.83 19.89 11.22
N LYS A 234 8.55 20.82 12.14
CA LYS A 234 8.94 22.23 11.97
C LYS A 234 10.46 22.33 12.03
N GLY A 235 11.09 22.83 10.96
CA GLY A 235 12.55 22.94 10.83
C GLY A 235 13.20 21.84 9.99
N ASP A 236 12.46 20.80 9.58
CA ASP A 236 12.95 19.86 8.57
C ASP A 236 13.09 20.57 7.21
N GLU A 237 14.05 20.14 6.39
CA GLU A 237 14.09 20.50 4.98
C GLU A 237 12.83 20.03 4.26
N THR A 238 12.27 20.89 3.40
CA THR A 238 11.06 20.60 2.61
C THR A 238 11.18 20.98 1.14
N SER A 239 12.37 21.37 0.70
CA SER A 239 12.73 21.76 -0.67
C SER A 239 13.36 20.57 -1.38
N PHE A 240 12.86 20.21 -2.57
CA PHE A 240 13.44 19.14 -3.40
C PHE A 240 12.77 19.11 -4.77
N ASP A 241 13.43 18.50 -5.75
CA ASP A 241 12.88 18.36 -7.10
C ASP A 241 11.91 17.17 -7.18
N ILE A 242 10.85 17.34 -7.95
CA ILE A 242 9.79 16.36 -8.16
C ILE A 242 9.57 16.14 -9.66
N LEU A 243 9.34 14.88 -10.03
CA LEU A 243 8.96 14.53 -11.39
C LEU A 243 7.52 14.97 -11.70
N THR A 244 7.29 15.26 -12.98
CA THR A 244 5.95 15.37 -13.56
C THR A 244 5.77 14.30 -14.63
N ILE A 245 4.58 13.70 -14.71
CA ILE A 245 4.25 12.69 -15.75
C ILE A 245 3.78 13.31 -17.07
N LEU A 246 3.72 14.64 -17.12
CA LEU A 246 3.47 15.48 -18.30
C LEU A 246 4.52 16.62 -18.28
N PRO A 247 4.75 17.33 -19.39
CA PRO A 247 5.74 18.41 -19.44
C PRO A 247 5.58 19.44 -18.31
N ALA A 248 6.68 19.75 -17.63
CA ALA A 248 6.75 20.64 -16.48
C ALA A 248 6.19 22.04 -16.79
N THR A 249 6.34 22.49 -18.04
CA THR A 249 5.78 23.75 -18.56
C THR A 249 4.25 23.75 -18.60
N GLU A 250 3.62 22.68 -19.09
CA GLU A 250 2.15 22.50 -19.07
C GLU A 250 1.60 22.45 -17.64
N VAL A 251 2.27 21.68 -16.77
CA VAL A 251 1.90 21.54 -15.35
C VAL A 251 2.00 22.88 -14.60
N MET A 252 3.05 23.68 -14.86
CA MET A 252 3.20 24.99 -14.24
C MET A 252 2.18 26.01 -14.73
N SER A 253 1.87 26.05 -16.03
CA SER A 253 0.77 26.88 -16.56
C SER A 253 -0.57 26.54 -15.92
N ALA A 254 -0.82 25.26 -15.61
CA ALA A 254 -2.00 24.83 -14.86
C ALA A 254 -1.95 25.26 -13.38
N ILE A 255 -0.79 25.18 -12.72
CA ILE A 255 -0.59 25.66 -11.33
C ILE A 255 -0.84 27.17 -11.22
N GLU A 256 -0.31 27.96 -12.15
CA GLU A 256 -0.51 29.42 -12.20
C GLU A 256 -1.98 29.78 -12.39
N ARG A 257 -2.66 29.18 -13.37
CA ARG A 257 -4.11 29.35 -13.57
C ARG A 257 -4.90 28.93 -12.34
N PHE A 258 -4.58 27.79 -11.72
CA PHE A 258 -5.24 27.31 -10.50
C PHE A 258 -5.07 28.29 -9.33
N ARG A 259 -3.85 28.83 -9.13
CA ARG A 259 -3.54 29.83 -8.11
C ARG A 259 -4.26 31.16 -8.34
N ALA A 260 -4.50 31.54 -9.59
CA ALA A 260 -5.22 32.76 -9.97
C ALA A 260 -6.74 32.71 -9.72
N ILE A 261 -7.33 31.52 -9.50
CA ILE A 261 -8.76 31.39 -9.21
C ILE A 261 -9.07 32.04 -7.83
N PRO A 262 -10.00 33.01 -7.74
CA PRO A 262 -10.24 33.74 -6.48
C PRO A 262 -10.59 32.85 -5.28
N THR A 263 -11.38 31.78 -5.49
CA THR A 263 -11.72 30.83 -4.42
C THR A 263 -10.50 30.05 -3.92
N ILE A 264 -9.51 29.77 -4.79
CA ILE A 264 -8.26 29.09 -4.44
C ILE A 264 -7.28 30.04 -3.76
N ALA A 265 -7.17 31.28 -4.24
CA ALA A 265 -6.35 32.32 -3.61
C ALA A 265 -6.74 32.52 -2.13
N HIS A 266 -8.04 32.51 -1.80
CA HIS A 266 -8.52 32.56 -0.41
C HIS A 266 -8.22 31.32 0.44
N LEU A 267 -7.90 30.18 -0.17
CA LEU A 267 -7.51 28.93 0.52
C LEU A 267 -6.00 28.79 0.69
N HIS A 268 -5.21 29.66 0.05
CA HIS A 268 -3.75 29.69 0.19
C HIS A 268 -3.34 29.93 1.64
N SER A 269 -2.24 29.30 2.08
CA SER A 269 -1.71 29.37 3.45
C SER A 269 -2.63 28.84 4.56
N LEU A 270 -3.87 28.44 4.28
CA LEU A 270 -4.75 27.85 5.29
C LEU A 270 -4.27 26.45 5.71
N PRO A 271 -4.35 26.10 7.01
CA PRO A 271 -3.98 24.78 7.48
C PRO A 271 -4.99 23.72 6.98
N SER A 272 -4.53 22.48 6.79
CA SER A 272 -5.37 21.36 6.34
C SER A 272 -6.50 20.99 7.33
N SER A 273 -6.44 21.49 8.56
CA SER A 273 -7.50 21.40 9.57
C SER A 273 -8.66 22.38 9.34
N ASN A 274 -8.49 23.42 8.52
CA ASN A 274 -9.51 24.44 8.25
C ASN A 274 -10.77 23.85 7.57
N THR A 275 -11.95 24.32 7.97
CA THR A 275 -13.25 23.82 7.48
C THR A 275 -13.48 24.06 5.99
N GLN A 276 -13.01 25.16 5.42
CA GLN A 276 -13.11 25.45 3.99
C GLN A 276 -12.22 24.48 3.18
N VAL A 277 -10.99 24.26 3.63
CA VAL A 277 -10.08 23.25 3.04
C VAL A 277 -10.66 21.84 3.13
N LYS A 278 -11.22 21.45 4.29
CA LYS A 278 -11.94 20.16 4.45
C LYS A 278 -13.13 20.03 3.49
N SER A 279 -13.92 21.08 3.32
CA SER A 279 -15.06 21.12 2.38
C SER A 279 -14.60 20.97 0.93
N PHE A 280 -13.54 21.67 0.54
CA PHE A 280 -12.91 21.54 -0.78
C PHE A 280 -12.43 20.10 -1.01
N ASN A 281 -11.74 19.49 -0.04
CA ASN A 281 -11.28 18.10 -0.12
C ASN A 281 -12.43 17.09 -0.37
N VAL A 282 -13.61 17.30 0.24
CA VAL A 282 -14.79 16.45 0.00
C VAL A 282 -15.33 16.62 -1.41
N GLN A 283 -15.35 17.86 -1.93
CA GLN A 283 -15.80 18.14 -3.29
C GLN A 283 -14.84 17.55 -4.34
N VAL A 284 -13.52 17.73 -4.14
CA VAL A 284 -12.47 17.11 -4.97
C VAL A 284 -12.66 15.60 -5.09
N ASN A 285 -12.83 14.87 -3.97
CA ASN A 285 -13.02 13.41 -4.05
C ASN A 285 -14.32 12.99 -4.76
N ARG A 286 -15.39 13.79 -4.71
CA ARG A 286 -16.60 13.53 -5.50
C ARG A 286 -16.35 13.68 -7.00
N ILE A 287 -15.51 14.63 -7.40
CA ILE A 287 -15.13 14.81 -8.81
C ILE A 287 -14.15 13.73 -9.26
N VAL A 288 -13.23 13.26 -8.40
CA VAL A 288 -12.36 12.10 -8.71
C VAL A 288 -13.17 10.84 -9.00
N ILE A 289 -14.21 10.56 -8.21
CA ILE A 289 -15.10 9.40 -8.47
C ILE A 289 -15.69 9.49 -9.88
N LYS A 290 -16.26 10.65 -10.25
CA LYS A 290 -16.84 10.86 -11.58
C LYS A 290 -15.84 10.75 -12.73
N LEU A 291 -14.64 11.29 -12.57
CA LEU A 291 -13.66 11.41 -13.65
C LEU A 291 -12.75 10.19 -13.81
N PHE A 292 -12.56 9.38 -12.77
CA PHE A 292 -11.62 8.26 -12.78
C PHE A 292 -12.23 6.91 -12.41
N GLN A 293 -13.28 6.87 -11.59
CA GLN A 293 -13.92 5.60 -11.19
C GLN A 293 -15.12 5.27 -12.07
N GLU A 294 -16.03 6.21 -12.26
CA GLU A 294 -17.23 6.02 -13.10
C GLU A 294 -16.86 5.83 -14.59
N THR A 295 -15.68 6.31 -14.99
CA THR A 295 -15.07 6.13 -16.33
C THR A 295 -14.20 4.87 -16.45
N GLY A 296 -13.95 4.13 -15.37
CA GLY A 296 -13.09 2.94 -15.36
C GLY A 296 -11.57 3.21 -15.44
N ILE A 297 -11.12 4.46 -15.61
CA ILE A 297 -9.70 4.82 -15.80
C ILE A 297 -8.81 4.40 -14.62
N VAL A 298 -9.33 4.44 -13.39
CA VAL A 298 -8.65 3.93 -12.20
C VAL A 298 -9.57 2.96 -11.45
N PRO A 299 -9.18 1.68 -11.28
CA PRO A 299 -9.97 0.72 -10.54
C PRO A 299 -9.98 1.00 -9.04
N VAL A 300 -11.07 0.58 -8.40
CA VAL A 300 -11.23 0.65 -6.95
C VAL A 300 -10.47 -0.51 -6.32
N LEU A 301 -9.46 -0.21 -5.49
CA LEU A 301 -8.70 -1.24 -4.78
C LEU A 301 -9.59 -2.10 -3.86
N PRO A 302 -9.24 -3.37 -3.62
CA PRO A 302 -9.92 -4.24 -2.65
C PRO A 302 -10.19 -3.57 -1.29
N GLU A 303 -11.37 -3.88 -0.73
CA GLU A 303 -11.97 -3.29 0.48
C GLU A 303 -12.24 -1.76 0.45
N LYS A 304 -11.99 -1.07 -0.67
CA LYS A 304 -12.32 0.35 -0.79
C LYS A 304 -13.66 0.52 -1.50
N LYS A 305 -14.39 1.57 -1.12
CA LYS A 305 -15.70 1.90 -1.68
C LYS A 305 -15.63 2.90 -2.83
N TYR A 306 -14.47 3.53 -3.03
CA TYR A 306 -14.25 4.54 -4.06
C TYR A 306 -12.77 4.83 -4.31
N VAL A 307 -12.46 5.36 -5.50
CA VAL A 307 -11.18 6.01 -5.81
C VAL A 307 -11.15 7.38 -5.14
N SER A 308 -10.08 7.64 -4.38
CA SER A 308 -9.83 8.95 -3.76
C SER A 308 -8.66 9.64 -4.44
N ILE A 309 -8.53 10.96 -4.30
CA ILE A 309 -7.40 11.71 -4.88
C ILE A 309 -6.03 11.20 -4.42
N HIS A 310 -5.94 10.58 -3.23
CA HIS A 310 -4.71 9.96 -2.74
C HIS A 310 -4.31 8.70 -3.53
N ARG A 311 -5.22 8.08 -4.29
CA ARG A 311 -4.91 6.94 -5.18
C ARG A 311 -4.26 7.37 -6.48
N LEU A 312 -4.56 8.58 -6.97
CA LEU A 312 -3.88 9.18 -8.11
C LEU A 312 -2.36 9.32 -7.84
N ARG A 313 -1.95 9.56 -6.59
CA ARG A 313 -0.53 9.52 -6.18
C ARG A 313 0.13 8.13 -6.24
N GLY A 314 -0.66 7.05 -6.18
CA GLY A 314 -0.19 5.69 -6.43
C GLY A 314 0.00 5.41 -7.91
N VAL A 315 -0.98 5.81 -8.74
CA VAL A 315 -0.89 5.72 -10.21
C VAL A 315 0.29 6.53 -10.74
N TYR A 316 0.44 7.79 -10.31
CA TYR A 316 1.64 8.61 -10.54
C TYR A 316 2.93 7.85 -10.20
N GLY A 317 2.95 7.07 -9.11
CA GLY A 317 4.13 6.33 -8.70
C GLY A 317 4.53 5.27 -9.71
N ALA A 318 3.57 4.52 -10.24
CA ALA A 318 3.79 3.54 -11.30
C ALA A 318 4.27 4.21 -12.60
N ILE A 319 3.65 5.33 -13.01
CA ILE A 319 4.04 6.07 -14.23
C ILE A 319 5.43 6.69 -14.08
N ALA A 320 5.75 7.32 -12.96
CA ALA A 320 7.07 7.87 -12.71
C ALA A 320 8.17 6.79 -12.72
N ILE A 321 7.87 5.56 -12.25
CA ILE A 321 8.78 4.42 -12.34
C ILE A 321 8.99 4.01 -13.80
N HIS A 322 7.91 3.81 -14.54
CA HIS A 322 7.95 3.39 -15.94
C HIS A 322 8.71 4.40 -16.82
N TYR A 323 8.45 5.71 -16.65
CA TYR A 323 9.12 6.76 -17.41
C TYR A 323 10.55 7.04 -16.98
N PHE A 324 10.85 7.06 -15.68
CA PHE A 324 12.07 7.73 -15.17
C PHE A 324 12.91 6.92 -14.16
N CYS A 325 12.52 5.71 -13.74
CA CYS A 325 13.36 4.90 -12.85
C CYS A 325 14.48 4.21 -13.67
N PRO A 326 15.77 4.44 -13.38
CA PRO A 326 16.85 3.71 -14.02
C PRO A 326 16.71 2.20 -13.81
N GLN A 327 17.11 1.41 -14.81
CA GLN A 327 17.02 -0.06 -14.73
C GLN A 327 17.81 -0.65 -13.56
N SER A 328 18.97 -0.04 -13.23
CA SER A 328 19.84 -0.37 -12.09
C SER A 328 19.29 0.06 -10.72
N GLN A 329 18.25 0.90 -10.67
CA GLN A 329 17.72 1.43 -9.42
C GLN A 329 16.48 0.68 -8.93
N HIS A 330 16.40 0.45 -7.62
CA HIS A 330 15.24 -0.18 -7.00
C HIS A 330 14.06 0.80 -6.89
N GLN A 331 12.91 0.43 -7.48
CA GLN A 331 11.69 1.25 -7.57
C GLN A 331 11.28 1.93 -6.25
N HIS A 332 11.33 1.20 -5.12
CA HIS A 332 10.99 1.76 -3.80
C HIS A 332 11.91 2.93 -3.40
N ARG A 333 13.20 2.88 -3.74
CA ARG A 333 14.16 3.95 -3.40
C ARG A 333 13.95 5.18 -4.27
N PHE A 334 13.79 4.97 -5.57
CA PHE A 334 13.43 5.99 -6.55
C PHE A 334 12.16 6.74 -6.12
N LEU A 335 11.05 6.01 -5.89
CA LEU A 335 9.78 6.63 -5.54
C LEU A 335 9.81 7.31 -4.16
N GLN A 336 10.55 6.76 -3.19
CA GLN A 336 10.72 7.34 -1.86
C GLN A 336 11.36 8.74 -1.88
N HIS A 337 12.34 8.96 -2.76
CA HIS A 337 12.97 10.26 -3.00
C HIS A 337 11.95 11.25 -3.54
N TYR A 338 11.35 10.98 -4.71
CA TYR A 338 10.42 11.89 -5.36
C TYR A 338 9.09 12.10 -4.59
N LEU A 339 8.67 11.17 -3.72
CA LEU A 339 7.53 11.38 -2.82
C LEU A 339 7.87 12.21 -1.56
N GLY A 340 9.13 12.61 -1.37
CA GLY A 340 9.59 13.44 -0.26
C GLY A 340 9.60 12.71 1.09
N HIS A 341 9.62 11.38 1.08
CA HIS A 341 9.66 10.60 2.31
C HIS A 341 11.01 10.76 3.02
N THR A 342 12.11 10.76 2.26
CA THR A 342 13.48 11.02 2.74
C THR A 342 14.08 12.16 1.93
N LEU A 343 14.43 13.25 2.61
CA LEU A 343 14.89 14.51 2.00
C LEU A 343 16.35 14.82 2.34
N SER A 344 16.79 14.49 3.55
CA SER A 344 18.20 14.50 3.92
C SER A 344 18.98 13.43 3.16
N GLU A 345 20.15 13.79 2.61
CA GLU A 345 21.08 12.89 1.90
C GLU A 345 21.67 11.76 2.76
N GLN A 346 21.53 11.86 4.08
CA GLN A 346 21.93 10.79 5.02
C GLN A 346 21.23 9.47 4.70
N ILE A 347 21.90 8.35 4.99
CA ILE A 347 21.50 6.97 4.71
C ILE A 347 20.18 6.61 5.44
N ALA A 348 19.07 7.09 4.92
CA ALA A 348 17.76 6.87 5.50
C ALA A 348 17.28 5.46 5.19
N VAL A 349 16.66 4.80 6.18
CA VAL A 349 16.02 3.49 6.00
C VAL A 349 14.89 3.60 4.96
N ASN A 350 14.52 2.48 4.33
CA ASN A 350 13.31 2.43 3.51
C ASN A 350 12.11 2.93 4.33
N SER A 351 11.45 3.98 3.84
CA SER A 351 10.31 4.58 4.52
C SER A 351 9.12 3.63 4.43
N SER A 352 8.61 3.21 5.59
CA SER A 352 7.41 2.37 5.71
C SER A 352 6.13 3.02 5.16
N ALA A 353 6.19 4.28 4.73
CA ALA A 353 5.09 4.95 4.04
C ALA A 353 5.07 4.70 2.53
N THR A 354 6.19 4.31 1.92
CA THR A 354 6.31 4.11 0.45
C THR A 354 5.55 2.87 -0.06
N PRO A 355 5.49 1.72 0.65
CA PRO A 355 4.70 0.55 0.22
C PRO A 355 3.22 0.86 -0.05
N HIS A 356 2.63 1.84 0.64
CA HIS A 356 1.24 2.27 0.45
C HIS A 356 0.92 2.94 -0.91
N TYR A 357 1.90 3.08 -1.79
CA TYR A 357 1.74 3.63 -3.14
C TYR A 357 1.87 2.57 -4.25
N PHE A 358 2.33 1.35 -3.94
CA PHE A 358 2.48 0.24 -4.87
C PHE A 358 1.21 -0.63 -4.90
N HIS A 359 0.12 -0.10 -5.46
CA HIS A 359 -1.17 -0.81 -5.56
C HIS A 359 -1.71 -0.93 -6.99
N TYR A 360 -0.94 -0.43 -7.95
CA TYR A 360 -1.31 -0.37 -9.35
C TYR A 360 -0.13 -0.83 -10.21
N TYR A 361 -0.42 -1.49 -11.32
CA TYR A 361 0.52 -1.71 -12.42
C TYR A 361 -0.04 -1.06 -13.69
N LEU A 362 0.82 -0.82 -14.68
CA LEU A 362 0.42 -0.17 -15.92
C LEU A 362 0.17 -1.20 -17.01
N VAL A 363 -0.80 -0.89 -17.87
CA VAL A 363 -1.04 -1.61 -19.12
C VAL A 363 -1.08 -0.64 -20.30
N ASP A 364 -0.79 -1.17 -21.49
CA ASP A 364 -1.09 -0.53 -22.76
C ASP A 364 -2.56 -0.73 -23.18
N ASP A 365 -2.94 -0.15 -24.32
CA ASP A 365 -4.29 -0.22 -24.87
C ASP A 365 -4.76 -1.68 -25.14
N ASP A 366 -3.81 -2.57 -25.48
CA ASP A 366 -4.01 -4.01 -25.68
C ASP A 366 -4.02 -4.83 -24.36
N HIS A 367 -4.07 -4.12 -23.23
CA HIS A 367 -4.11 -4.66 -21.86
C HIS A 367 -2.85 -5.45 -21.45
N GLN A 368 -1.74 -5.32 -22.18
CA GLN A 368 -0.49 -5.99 -21.85
C GLN A 368 0.27 -5.21 -20.74
N PRO A 369 0.88 -5.90 -19.76
CA PRO A 369 1.62 -5.23 -18.69
C PRO A 369 2.87 -4.48 -19.18
N LEU A 370 2.93 -3.18 -18.89
CA LEU A 370 4.11 -2.35 -19.14
C LEU A 370 5.14 -2.56 -18.02
N THR A 371 6.15 -3.39 -18.29
CA THR A 371 7.16 -3.81 -17.30
C THR A 371 8.47 -3.00 -17.34
N ASP A 372 8.72 -2.28 -18.43
CA ASP A 372 9.92 -1.44 -18.59
C ASP A 372 9.99 -0.29 -17.60
N LYS A 373 11.22 0.13 -17.29
CA LYS A 373 11.55 1.24 -16.40
C LYS A 373 12.50 2.21 -17.08
N GLY A 374 12.28 3.51 -16.87
CA GLY A 374 13.16 4.55 -17.37
C GLY A 374 13.02 4.82 -18.88
N ILE A 375 11.86 4.53 -19.49
CA ILE A 375 11.71 4.63 -20.96
C ILE A 375 11.93 6.03 -21.53
N LEU A 376 11.83 7.08 -20.72
CA LEU A 376 12.09 8.47 -21.12
C LEU A 376 13.50 8.95 -20.76
N LEU A 377 14.34 8.15 -20.07
CA LEU A 377 15.69 8.56 -19.65
C LEU A 377 16.69 8.75 -20.80
N SER A 378 16.45 8.10 -21.94
CA SER A 378 17.28 8.25 -23.15
C SER A 378 17.12 9.61 -23.82
N GLU A 379 15.91 10.18 -23.79
CA GLU A 379 15.59 11.51 -24.33
C GLU A 379 15.71 12.61 -23.25
N PHE A 380 15.33 12.28 -22.01
CA PHE A 380 15.27 13.19 -20.87
C PHE A 380 16.03 12.64 -19.65
N PRO A 381 17.38 12.67 -19.68
CA PRO A 381 18.21 12.17 -18.58
C PRO A 381 18.09 13.06 -17.33
N LEU A 382 17.93 12.41 -16.17
CA LEU A 382 17.89 13.08 -14.87
C LEU A 382 19.31 13.43 -14.40
N LEU A 383 19.66 14.72 -14.43
CA LEU A 383 21.03 15.21 -14.31
C LEU A 383 21.70 15.12 -12.92
N ASP A 384 20.97 14.73 -11.87
CA ASP A 384 21.50 14.68 -10.49
C ASP A 384 21.14 13.38 -9.77
N HIS A 385 21.75 12.27 -10.18
CA HIS A 385 21.98 11.15 -9.28
C HIS A 385 23.42 11.19 -8.71
N PRO A 386 23.61 11.26 -7.38
CA PRO A 386 24.95 11.36 -6.77
C PRO A 386 25.91 10.20 -7.07
N SER A 387 25.44 9.10 -7.65
CA SER A 387 26.26 7.97 -8.09
C SER A 387 27.22 8.33 -9.24
N ASP A 388 26.84 9.25 -10.12
CA ASP A 388 27.54 9.43 -11.40
C ASP A 388 28.72 10.40 -11.29
N LYS A 389 28.82 11.14 -10.18
CA LYS A 389 29.97 12.03 -9.88
C LYS A 389 31.22 11.25 -9.41
N ASN A 390 31.12 9.92 -9.23
CA ASN A 390 32.18 9.05 -8.70
C ASN A 390 32.45 7.81 -9.58
N GLN A 391 32.40 7.91 -10.92
CA GLN A 391 33.11 6.96 -11.79
C GLN A 391 34.58 7.40 -11.95
N PRO A 392 35.56 6.72 -11.33
CA PRO A 392 36.96 7.00 -11.61
C PRO A 392 37.30 6.55 -13.04
N SER A 393 37.78 7.48 -13.86
CA SER A 393 38.37 7.16 -15.17
C SER A 393 39.67 6.39 -14.96
N PHE A 394 39.69 5.10 -15.31
CA PHE A 394 40.87 4.25 -15.18
C PHE A 394 41.99 4.70 -16.13
N PRO A 395 43.20 5.02 -15.64
CA PRO A 395 44.40 4.98 -16.46
C PRO A 395 44.85 3.51 -16.63
N PRO A 396 45.45 3.12 -17.76
CA PRO A 396 45.94 1.75 -17.96
C PRO A 396 47.17 1.50 -17.09
N GLN A 397 47.06 0.62 -16.08
CA GLN A 397 48.20 0.26 -15.23
C GLN A 397 49.05 -0.84 -15.84
N THR A 398 50.35 -0.55 -15.92
CA THR A 398 51.40 -1.49 -16.34
C THR A 398 51.76 -2.42 -15.17
N VAL A 399 51.83 -3.73 -15.43
CA VAL A 399 52.26 -4.72 -14.44
C VAL A 399 53.77 -4.61 -14.21
N THR A 400 54.19 -4.42 -12.96
CA THR A 400 55.59 -4.59 -12.54
C THR A 400 55.66 -5.46 -11.28
N THR A 401 56.22 -6.65 -11.42
CA THR A 401 56.43 -7.62 -10.34
C THR A 401 57.68 -7.28 -9.53
N GLN A 402 57.60 -7.28 -8.19
CA GLN A 402 58.80 -7.41 -7.33
C GLN A 402 58.55 -8.26 -6.07
N THR A 403 59.65 -8.84 -5.58
CA THR A 403 59.73 -10.01 -4.71
C THR A 403 59.98 -9.70 -3.22
N LYS A 404 59.19 -10.34 -2.36
CA LYS A 404 59.62 -11.26 -1.27
C LYS A 404 60.70 -10.81 -0.27
N THR A 405 60.29 -10.68 1.01
CA THR A 405 61.08 -11.10 2.20
C THR A 405 60.15 -11.41 3.39
N SER A 406 60.41 -12.53 4.10
CA SER A 406 59.76 -12.94 5.38
C SER A 406 60.52 -12.33 6.59
N PRO A 407 60.06 -12.37 7.87
CA PRO A 407 59.77 -13.58 8.69
C PRO A 407 58.44 -13.40 9.50
N ILE A 408 58.04 -14.09 10.60
CA ILE A 408 58.61 -15.07 11.57
C ILE A 408 57.53 -16.15 11.85
N THR A 409 57.93 -17.37 12.28
CA THR A 409 57.02 -18.45 12.73
C THR A 409 56.93 -18.54 14.26
N THR A 410 55.72 -18.65 14.81
CA THR A 410 55.46 -19.12 16.18
C THR A 410 54.39 -20.22 16.16
N SER A 411 54.74 -21.41 16.65
CA SER A 411 53.91 -22.62 16.62
C SER A 411 53.07 -22.80 17.89
N TYR A 412 51.78 -23.11 17.73
CA TYR A 412 50.92 -23.68 18.77
C TYR A 412 50.60 -25.15 18.49
N PRO A 413 50.38 -26.00 19.51
CA PRO A 413 50.15 -27.43 19.33
C PRO A 413 48.72 -27.75 18.90
N SER A 414 48.58 -28.64 17.91
CA SER A 414 47.29 -29.06 17.35
C SER A 414 46.53 -30.02 18.28
N PRO A 415 45.24 -29.78 18.58
CA PRO A 415 44.32 -30.82 19.03
C PRO A 415 43.78 -31.62 17.82
N SER A 416 43.44 -32.89 18.04
CA SER A 416 43.03 -33.84 17.00
C SER A 416 41.82 -33.36 16.18
N SER A 417 41.95 -33.39 14.85
CA SER A 417 40.97 -32.88 13.89
C SER A 417 39.78 -33.83 13.69
N VAL A 418 38.62 -33.45 14.23
CA VAL A 418 37.32 -33.95 13.77
C VAL A 418 36.93 -33.10 12.56
N SER A 419 37.14 -33.62 11.34
CA SER A 419 36.67 -32.96 10.11
C SER A 419 35.18 -33.26 9.90
N LEU A 420 34.42 -32.23 9.55
CA LEU A 420 32.97 -32.31 9.32
C LEU A 420 32.61 -32.36 7.83
N ILE A 421 33.62 -32.43 6.96
CA ILE A 421 33.44 -32.60 5.51
C ILE A 421 33.06 -34.09 5.26
N PRO A 422 31.88 -34.39 4.69
CA PRO A 422 31.48 -35.76 4.37
C PRO A 422 32.49 -36.50 3.49
N SER A 423 32.59 -37.82 3.69
CA SER A 423 33.51 -38.73 3.00
C SER A 423 33.21 -38.96 1.50
N GLU A 424 32.38 -38.12 0.89
CA GLU A 424 32.00 -38.17 -0.53
C GLU A 424 32.97 -37.36 -1.42
N LEU A 425 33.67 -36.37 -0.86
CA LEU A 425 34.83 -35.77 -1.51
C LEU A 425 36.03 -36.72 -1.42
N SER A 426 36.84 -36.78 -2.48
CA SER A 426 38.11 -37.50 -2.40
C SER A 426 39.01 -36.86 -1.33
N GLN A 427 39.75 -37.69 -0.58
CA GLN A 427 40.64 -37.21 0.49
C GLN A 427 41.61 -36.12 0.02
N THR A 428 42.04 -36.19 -1.25
CA THR A 428 42.83 -35.14 -1.91
C THR A 428 42.09 -33.80 -1.98
N ARG A 429 40.87 -33.76 -2.53
CA ARG A 429 40.06 -32.52 -2.60
C ARG A 429 39.71 -31.99 -1.23
N GLN A 430 39.43 -32.86 -0.26
CA GLN A 430 39.15 -32.47 1.13
C GLN A 430 40.39 -31.77 1.75
N SER A 431 41.58 -32.34 1.58
CA SER A 431 42.83 -31.75 2.05
C SER A 431 43.16 -30.42 1.35
N GLU A 432 42.93 -30.33 0.04
CA GLU A 432 43.09 -29.09 -0.74
C GLU A 432 42.10 -28.00 -0.28
N LEU A 433 40.84 -28.36 -0.01
CA LEU A 433 39.81 -27.46 0.48
C LEU A 433 40.13 -26.96 1.90
N GLU A 434 40.47 -27.85 2.84
CA GLU A 434 40.86 -27.47 4.21
C GLU A 434 42.09 -26.54 4.21
N LYS A 435 43.09 -26.84 3.38
CA LYS A 435 44.27 -25.99 3.20
C LYS A 435 43.90 -24.62 2.61
N GLY A 436 43.16 -24.59 1.52
CA GLY A 436 42.74 -23.36 0.84
C GLY A 436 41.92 -22.44 1.75
N LEU A 437 40.93 -22.98 2.45
CA LEU A 437 40.13 -22.23 3.43
C LEU A 437 40.99 -21.69 4.58
N SER A 438 41.95 -22.48 5.08
CA SER A 438 42.89 -22.03 6.11
C SER A 438 43.77 -20.88 5.63
N GLU A 439 44.32 -20.96 4.41
CA GLU A 439 45.11 -19.89 3.80
C GLU A 439 44.28 -18.62 3.60
N MET A 440 43.03 -18.74 3.10
CA MET A 440 42.15 -17.60 2.89
C MET A 440 41.73 -16.90 4.18
N LEU A 441 41.35 -17.65 5.21
CA LEU A 441 40.89 -17.11 6.49
C LEU A 441 42.03 -16.48 7.31
N ASN A 442 43.29 -16.87 7.06
CA ASN A 442 44.50 -16.30 7.66
C ASN A 442 45.16 -15.19 6.83
N SER A 443 44.80 -15.04 5.54
CA SER A 443 45.31 -13.99 4.65
C SER A 443 45.26 -12.58 5.25
N ASP A 444 46.19 -11.71 4.85
CA ASP A 444 46.15 -10.28 5.19
C ASP A 444 45.35 -9.44 4.18
N SER A 445 44.84 -10.04 3.09
CA SER A 445 44.00 -9.32 2.11
C SER A 445 42.52 -9.41 2.49
N TYR A 446 41.86 -8.26 2.74
CA TYR A 446 40.45 -8.25 3.13
C TYR A 446 39.51 -8.93 2.11
N THR A 447 39.82 -8.89 0.81
CA THR A 447 39.01 -9.53 -0.23
C THR A 447 39.14 -11.06 -0.18
N VAL A 448 40.34 -11.57 0.13
CA VAL A 448 40.60 -13.00 0.32
C VAL A 448 39.96 -13.50 1.63
N ILE A 449 40.09 -12.74 2.72
CA ILE A 449 39.38 -13.02 3.99
C ILE A 449 37.86 -13.05 3.76
N MET A 450 37.32 -12.09 3.00
CA MET A 450 35.89 -12.04 2.67
C MET A 450 35.46 -13.29 1.90
N ALA A 451 36.21 -13.66 0.84
CA ALA A 451 35.92 -14.84 0.04
C ALA A 451 35.98 -16.14 0.86
N GLY A 452 36.97 -16.28 1.75
CA GLY A 452 37.04 -17.41 2.68
C GLY A 452 35.85 -17.45 3.65
N LEU A 453 35.45 -16.30 4.21
CA LEU A 453 34.26 -16.21 5.07
C LEU A 453 32.96 -16.53 4.33
N MET A 454 32.85 -16.18 3.04
CA MET A 454 31.71 -16.59 2.21
C MET A 454 31.70 -18.11 2.03
N ALA A 455 32.83 -18.70 1.64
CA ALA A 455 32.95 -20.14 1.40
C ALA A 455 32.59 -20.97 2.65
N VAL A 456 32.99 -20.55 3.85
CA VAL A 456 32.70 -21.31 5.09
C VAL A 456 31.33 -21.04 5.73
N THR A 457 30.55 -20.07 5.24
CA THR A 457 29.25 -19.69 5.83
C THR A 457 28.07 -19.61 4.86
N GLY A 458 28.31 -19.62 3.55
CA GLY A 458 27.30 -19.38 2.52
C GLY A 458 26.65 -17.99 2.56
N ARG A 459 27.19 -17.02 3.32
CA ARG A 459 26.60 -15.68 3.50
C ARG A 459 27.27 -14.64 2.61
N SER A 460 26.51 -13.61 2.24
CA SER A 460 27.00 -12.51 1.41
C SER A 460 27.92 -11.53 2.17
N PRO A 461 28.80 -10.78 1.47
CA PRO A 461 29.68 -9.78 2.09
C PRO A 461 28.94 -8.76 2.97
N GLY A 462 27.75 -8.33 2.53
CA GLY A 462 26.88 -7.41 3.25
C GLY A 462 26.35 -7.98 4.56
N GLU A 463 25.99 -9.27 4.61
CA GLU A 463 25.60 -9.97 5.85
C GLU A 463 26.79 -10.15 6.78
N LEU A 464 27.93 -10.61 6.24
CA LEU A 464 29.16 -10.82 6.99
C LEU A 464 29.63 -9.52 7.67
N LEU A 465 29.66 -8.38 6.96
CA LEU A 465 30.04 -7.12 7.57
C LEU A 465 28.91 -6.48 8.41
N LYS A 466 27.68 -6.39 7.90
CA LYS A 466 26.73 -5.37 8.36
C LYS A 466 25.33 -5.87 8.70
N SER A 467 24.70 -6.68 7.83
CA SER A 467 23.29 -7.04 7.95
C SER A 467 23.00 -8.34 8.71
N ALA A 468 23.98 -8.93 9.40
CA ALA A 468 23.73 -10.06 10.30
C ALA A 468 24.55 -10.03 11.60
N THR A 469 23.97 -10.60 12.66
CA THR A 469 24.68 -10.98 13.88
C THR A 469 25.02 -12.47 13.83
N PHE A 470 26.21 -12.80 14.32
CA PHE A 470 26.72 -14.16 14.46
C PHE A 470 27.15 -14.31 15.92
N GLU A 471 26.66 -15.36 16.58
CA GLU A 471 26.97 -15.69 17.97
C GLU A 471 27.43 -17.15 18.07
N PRO A 472 28.19 -17.54 19.11
CA PRO A 472 28.55 -18.93 19.35
C PRO A 472 27.33 -19.85 19.47
N HIS A 473 27.52 -21.12 19.15
CA HIS A 473 26.59 -22.22 19.41
C HIS A 473 27.36 -23.35 20.14
N ASP A 474 26.65 -24.25 20.81
CA ASP A 474 27.28 -25.33 21.60
C ASP A 474 28.00 -26.36 20.72
N ASP A 475 27.50 -26.58 19.50
CA ASP A 475 28.21 -27.33 18.45
C ASP A 475 29.33 -26.49 17.82
N GLN A 476 30.55 -27.01 17.86
CA GLN A 476 31.78 -26.34 17.42
C GLN A 476 31.72 -25.82 15.98
N PHE A 477 30.94 -26.43 15.09
CA PHE A 477 30.81 -26.07 13.68
C PHE A 477 29.42 -25.51 13.34
N THR A 478 28.74 -24.92 14.33
CA THR A 478 27.51 -24.15 14.14
C THR A 478 27.70 -22.74 14.73
N LEU A 479 27.00 -21.76 14.15
CA LEU A 479 26.82 -20.42 14.71
C LEU A 479 25.33 -20.11 14.82
N LEU A 480 24.96 -19.26 15.77
CA LEU A 480 23.64 -18.62 15.77
C LEU A 480 23.68 -17.38 14.87
N PHE A 481 23.00 -17.46 13.73
CA PHE A 481 22.89 -16.42 12.72
C PHE A 481 21.55 -15.69 12.84
N SER A 482 21.54 -14.36 12.76
CA SER A 482 20.30 -13.56 12.68
C SER A 482 20.45 -12.38 11.71
N PRO A 483 19.58 -12.27 10.69
CA PRO A 483 19.49 -11.06 9.88
C PRO A 483 19.04 -9.86 10.71
N THR A 484 19.76 -8.76 10.58
CA THR A 484 19.54 -7.53 11.36
C THR A 484 18.15 -6.96 11.07
N GLY A 485 17.31 -6.93 12.11
CA GLY A 485 15.93 -6.43 12.04
C GLY A 485 14.85 -7.51 12.08
N LEU A 486 15.18 -8.79 11.91
CA LEU A 486 14.21 -9.89 12.06
C LEU A 486 14.18 -10.47 13.48
N GLY A 487 15.27 -10.40 14.24
CA GLY A 487 15.34 -10.80 15.65
C GLY A 487 15.33 -12.32 15.92
N ALA A 488 14.83 -13.12 14.99
CA ALA A 488 14.93 -14.58 15.02
C ALA A 488 16.38 -15.03 14.77
N LYS A 489 16.86 -15.98 15.57
CA LYS A 489 18.18 -16.62 15.43
C LYS A 489 18.00 -18.03 14.86
N TYR A 490 18.88 -18.42 13.95
CA TYR A 490 18.87 -19.71 13.26
C TYR A 490 20.25 -20.36 13.40
N PRO A 491 20.33 -21.69 13.59
CA PRO A 491 21.60 -22.40 13.50
C PRO A 491 22.13 -22.34 12.06
N LEU A 492 23.41 -22.01 11.93
CA LEU A 492 24.15 -21.94 10.67
C LEU A 492 25.39 -22.83 10.78
N LYS A 493 25.36 -24.00 10.14
CA LYS A 493 26.54 -24.87 10.02
C LYS A 493 27.66 -24.17 9.23
N THR A 494 28.91 -24.37 9.63
CA THR A 494 30.10 -23.77 9.01
C THR A 494 31.16 -24.83 8.69
N LEU A 495 31.92 -24.63 7.60
CA LEU A 495 32.95 -25.60 7.16
C LEU A 495 34.21 -25.61 8.05
N VAL A 496 34.36 -24.59 8.90
CA VAL A 496 35.42 -24.48 9.93
C VAL A 496 34.77 -24.19 11.29
N PRO A 497 35.47 -24.39 12.42
CA PRO A 497 34.92 -24.11 13.74
C PRO A 497 34.40 -22.67 13.86
N GLY A 498 33.22 -22.49 14.44
CA GLY A 498 32.52 -21.20 14.53
C GLY A 498 33.34 -20.10 15.23
N HIS A 499 34.23 -20.46 16.17
CA HIS A 499 35.12 -19.49 16.80
C HIS A 499 36.11 -18.87 15.80
N VAL A 500 36.62 -19.65 14.83
CA VAL A 500 37.49 -19.16 13.75
C VAL A 500 36.73 -18.17 12.88
N VAL A 501 35.48 -18.48 12.51
CA VAL A 501 34.62 -17.57 11.74
C VAL A 501 34.38 -16.25 12.49
N LEU A 502 34.11 -16.29 13.80
CA LEU A 502 33.89 -15.11 14.63
C LEU A 502 35.16 -14.25 14.78
N GLU A 503 36.32 -14.88 14.97
CA GLU A 503 37.62 -14.20 15.07
C GLU A 503 38.03 -13.59 13.72
N THR A 504 37.99 -14.36 12.63
CA THR A 504 38.30 -13.88 11.28
C THR A 504 37.36 -12.74 10.87
N ARG A 505 36.07 -12.81 11.22
CA ARG A 505 35.11 -11.71 11.02
C ARG A 505 35.48 -10.47 11.83
N LYS A 506 35.95 -10.62 13.08
CA LYS A 506 36.43 -9.51 13.91
C LYS A 506 37.69 -8.88 13.32
N ARG A 507 38.62 -9.69 12.81
CA ARG A 507 39.83 -9.25 12.10
C ARG A 507 39.47 -8.47 10.84
N LEU A 508 38.58 -9.02 9.99
CA LEU A 508 38.07 -8.37 8.79
C LEU A 508 37.43 -7.00 9.08
N LYS A 509 36.62 -6.88 10.13
CA LYS A 509 35.99 -5.60 10.52
C LYS A 509 36.97 -4.53 11.01
N ASN A 510 38.15 -4.93 11.47
CA ASN A 510 39.19 -4.02 11.97
C ASN A 510 40.20 -3.63 10.87
N HIS A 511 40.22 -4.36 9.74
CA HIS A 511 41.08 -4.13 8.60
C HIS A 511 40.88 -2.71 8.03
N ASP A 512 41.97 -2.00 7.73
CA ASP A 512 41.92 -0.59 7.33
C ASP A 512 41.05 -0.39 6.08
N ASP A 513 41.28 -1.15 5.00
CA ASP A 513 40.48 -1.10 3.76
C ASP A 513 38.98 -1.42 3.91
N VAL A 514 38.58 -2.05 5.02
CA VAL A 514 37.17 -2.40 5.29
C VAL A 514 36.44 -1.26 6.00
N ARG A 515 37.16 -0.30 6.61
CA ARG A 515 36.54 0.79 7.39
C ARG A 515 35.53 1.58 6.58
N ASP A 516 35.85 1.93 5.35
CA ASP A 516 34.93 2.65 4.45
C ASP A 516 33.71 1.79 4.07
N LEU A 517 33.92 0.49 3.87
CA LEU A 517 32.84 -0.47 3.58
C LEU A 517 31.88 -0.66 4.75
N LEU A 518 32.31 -0.45 6.01
CA LEU A 518 31.40 -0.47 7.16
C LEU A 518 30.35 0.65 7.10
N TYR A 519 30.62 1.76 6.41
CA TYR A 519 29.66 2.84 6.20
C TYR A 519 28.69 2.56 5.03
N ALA A 520 29.14 1.84 3.99
CA ALA A 520 28.32 1.41 2.85
C ALA A 520 27.11 0.52 3.22
N THR A 521 26.09 0.49 2.36
CA THR A 521 24.93 -0.42 2.53
C THR A 521 25.29 -1.87 2.17
N PRO A 522 24.57 -2.89 2.68
CA PRO A 522 24.83 -4.30 2.34
C PRO A 522 24.92 -4.57 0.82
N ASN A 523 24.08 -3.92 0.02
CA ASN A 523 24.12 -4.05 -1.44
C ASN A 523 25.38 -3.41 -2.05
N GLN A 524 25.81 -2.25 -1.55
CA GLN A 524 27.07 -1.63 -2.00
C GLN A 524 28.28 -2.46 -1.59
N ILE A 525 28.28 -3.04 -0.39
CA ILE A 525 29.31 -3.98 0.07
C ILE A 525 29.35 -5.21 -0.86
N ASN A 526 28.20 -5.77 -1.21
CA ASN A 526 28.11 -6.88 -2.16
C ASN A 526 28.67 -6.48 -3.55
N SER A 527 28.17 -5.39 -4.14
CA SER A 527 28.63 -4.91 -5.45
C SER A 527 30.11 -4.58 -5.50
N HIS A 528 30.68 -4.04 -4.41
CA HIS A 528 32.10 -3.74 -4.28
C HIS A 528 32.94 -5.01 -4.15
N CYS A 529 32.57 -5.94 -3.27
CA CYS A 529 33.41 -7.11 -2.97
C CYS A 529 33.31 -8.21 -4.04
N LEU A 530 32.13 -8.45 -4.63
CA LEU A 530 31.88 -9.62 -5.49
C LEU A 530 32.84 -9.78 -6.68
N PRO A 531 33.25 -8.71 -7.41
CA PRO A 531 34.23 -8.84 -8.50
C PRO A 531 35.58 -9.41 -8.03
N TYR A 532 36.04 -9.06 -6.82
CA TYR A 532 37.31 -9.53 -6.27
C TYR A 532 37.20 -10.95 -5.68
N ILE A 533 36.03 -11.31 -5.15
CA ILE A 533 35.78 -12.61 -4.51
C ILE A 533 35.94 -13.75 -5.51
N SER A 534 35.44 -13.61 -6.75
CA SER A 534 35.53 -14.70 -7.73
C SER A 534 36.98 -15.05 -8.07
N GLY A 535 37.86 -14.05 -8.19
CA GLY A 535 39.29 -14.27 -8.42
C GLY A 535 40.03 -14.83 -7.20
N ALA A 536 39.62 -14.45 -5.98
CA ALA A 536 40.17 -15.04 -4.76
C ALA A 536 39.77 -16.52 -4.60
N ILE A 537 38.54 -16.89 -4.96
CA ILE A 537 38.06 -18.27 -4.93
C ILE A 537 38.87 -19.15 -5.89
N THR A 538 38.97 -18.78 -7.17
CA THR A 538 39.68 -19.58 -8.17
C THR A 538 41.19 -19.66 -7.95
N SER A 539 41.75 -18.75 -7.16
CA SER A 539 43.19 -18.76 -6.81
C SER A 539 43.53 -19.62 -5.59
N HIS A 540 42.55 -19.96 -4.74
CA HIS A 540 42.79 -20.59 -3.44
C HIS A 540 41.96 -21.86 -3.18
N LEU A 541 40.85 -22.08 -3.88
CA LEU A 541 39.95 -23.21 -3.70
C LEU A 541 39.89 -24.07 -4.98
N PRO A 542 39.59 -25.38 -4.88
CA PRO A 542 39.49 -26.29 -6.02
C PRO A 542 38.12 -26.15 -6.74
N PHE A 543 37.67 -24.91 -6.98
CA PHE A 543 36.40 -24.57 -7.61
C PHE A 543 36.59 -23.52 -8.71
N ASP A 544 35.90 -23.69 -9.83
CA ASP A 544 36.03 -22.82 -11.01
C ASP A 544 35.35 -21.45 -10.82
N ASN A 545 34.42 -21.33 -9.86
CA ASN A 545 33.70 -20.09 -9.59
C ASN A 545 33.00 -20.04 -8.22
N LEU A 546 32.42 -18.87 -7.91
CA LEU A 546 31.68 -18.60 -6.67
C LEU A 546 30.40 -19.44 -6.52
N ASP A 547 29.70 -19.76 -7.61
CA ASP A 547 28.46 -20.53 -7.51
C ASP A 547 28.74 -22.00 -7.19
N GLU A 548 29.74 -22.62 -7.81
CA GLU A 548 30.20 -23.97 -7.45
C GLU A 548 30.63 -24.04 -5.97
N THR A 549 31.34 -23.02 -5.48
CA THR A 549 31.74 -22.92 -4.06
C THR A 549 30.52 -22.89 -3.12
N LEU A 550 29.46 -22.16 -3.50
CA LEU A 550 28.25 -22.00 -2.68
C LEU A 550 27.31 -23.21 -2.79
N ASP A 551 27.27 -23.88 -3.93
CA ASP A 551 26.55 -25.14 -4.11
C ASP A 551 27.25 -26.26 -3.32
N ASN A 552 28.59 -26.33 -3.36
CA ASN A 552 29.39 -27.25 -2.54
C ASN A 552 29.18 -26.99 -1.03
N TYR A 553 29.24 -25.73 -0.56
CA TYR A 553 28.88 -25.37 0.81
C TYR A 553 27.48 -25.88 1.21
N THR A 554 26.50 -25.75 0.30
CA THR A 554 25.12 -26.19 0.54
C THR A 554 25.03 -27.71 0.69
N GLN A 555 25.74 -28.47 -0.16
CA GLN A 555 25.85 -29.92 -0.08
C GLN A 555 26.52 -30.37 1.23
N LEU A 556 27.73 -29.87 1.53
CA LEU A 556 28.49 -30.32 2.71
C LEU A 556 27.81 -29.99 4.05
N THR A 557 27.02 -28.93 4.11
CA THR A 557 26.37 -28.49 5.37
C THR A 557 24.92 -28.96 5.53
N ASN A 558 24.29 -29.50 4.49
CA ASN A 558 22.84 -29.74 4.42
C ASN A 558 21.98 -28.49 4.77
N ASN A 559 22.54 -27.28 4.72
CA ASN A 559 21.82 -26.02 4.97
C ASN A 559 20.98 -25.63 3.74
N TYR A 560 19.82 -26.27 3.57
CA TYR A 560 18.89 -25.93 2.50
C TYR A 560 18.18 -24.59 2.76
N THR A 561 18.89 -23.48 2.61
CA THR A 561 18.27 -22.17 2.39
C THR A 561 17.90 -22.05 0.91
N PRO A 562 16.61 -21.98 0.53
CA PRO A 562 16.22 -21.98 -0.87
C PRO A 562 16.74 -20.72 -1.59
N ARG A 563 17.72 -20.91 -2.47
CA ARG A 563 18.04 -19.94 -3.53
C ARG A 563 16.83 -19.83 -4.47
N PRO A 564 16.46 -18.65 -4.98
CA PRO A 564 15.61 -18.57 -6.16
C PRO A 564 16.40 -19.17 -7.33
N SER A 565 15.99 -20.34 -7.81
CA SER A 565 16.62 -20.99 -8.96
C SER A 565 16.45 -20.12 -10.20
N ARG A 566 17.53 -19.96 -10.99
CA ARG A 566 17.37 -19.63 -12.42
C ARG A 566 16.73 -20.85 -13.06
N PRO A 567 15.46 -20.79 -13.50
CA PRO A 567 14.68 -22.01 -13.48
C PRO A 567 14.75 -22.74 -14.83
N LEU A 568 14.88 -24.06 -14.73
CA LEU A 568 14.49 -25.02 -15.76
C LEU A 568 13.10 -24.68 -16.36
N ASN A 569 12.22 -24.11 -15.54
CA ASN A 569 10.92 -23.56 -15.91
C ASN A 569 11.00 -22.56 -17.06
N GLN A 570 11.99 -21.65 -17.15
CA GLN A 570 12.09 -20.69 -18.27
C GLN A 570 12.37 -21.37 -19.63
N HIS A 571 12.86 -22.60 -19.63
CA HIS A 571 13.03 -23.39 -20.85
C HIS A 571 11.76 -24.18 -21.17
N LEU A 572 11.10 -24.74 -20.15
CA LEU A 572 9.86 -25.50 -20.29
C LEU A 572 8.64 -24.61 -20.59
N GLU A 573 8.60 -23.39 -20.05
CA GLU A 573 7.66 -22.31 -20.43
C GLU A 573 7.78 -21.98 -21.93
N ARG A 574 9.01 -21.97 -22.48
CA ARG A 574 9.24 -21.75 -23.92
C ARG A 574 8.73 -22.92 -24.77
N ILE A 575 8.89 -24.16 -24.31
CA ILE A 575 8.35 -25.35 -24.99
C ILE A 575 6.81 -25.36 -24.91
N ALA A 576 6.24 -25.06 -23.74
CA ALA A 576 4.80 -24.96 -23.50
C ALA A 576 4.14 -23.88 -24.36
N HIS A 577 4.74 -22.69 -24.42
CA HIS A 577 4.28 -21.60 -25.27
C HIS A 577 4.29 -21.97 -26.76
N ARG A 578 5.27 -22.76 -27.23
CA ARG A 578 5.32 -23.28 -28.61
C ARG A 578 4.22 -24.31 -28.88
N LEU A 579 3.94 -25.20 -27.93
CA LEU A 579 2.83 -26.16 -27.98
C LEU A 579 1.45 -25.52 -27.73
N LYS A 580 1.39 -24.20 -27.48
CA LYS A 580 0.19 -23.44 -27.08
C LYS A 580 -0.49 -23.99 -25.81
N LEU A 581 0.27 -24.66 -24.95
CA LEU A 581 -0.20 -25.12 -23.65
C LEU A 581 -0.31 -23.89 -22.74
N GLN A 582 -1.54 -23.55 -22.37
CA GLN A 582 -1.84 -22.42 -21.47
C GLN A 582 -2.37 -22.95 -20.14
N GLY A 583 -1.90 -22.33 -19.05
CA GLY A 583 -2.26 -22.70 -17.68
C GLY A 583 -1.24 -22.17 -16.69
N THR A 584 -1.39 -22.53 -15.42
CA THR A 584 -0.32 -22.40 -14.42
C THR A 584 0.88 -23.26 -14.82
N HIS A 585 2.06 -22.98 -14.26
CA HIS A 585 3.26 -23.82 -14.50
C HIS A 585 2.96 -25.31 -14.32
N GLU A 586 2.25 -25.70 -13.28
CA GLU A 586 1.93 -27.10 -12.98
C GLU A 586 0.95 -27.71 -14.00
N GLN A 587 -0.02 -26.94 -14.51
CA GLN A 587 -0.88 -27.36 -15.64
C GLN A 587 -0.07 -27.50 -16.93
N ILE A 588 0.89 -26.61 -17.17
CA ILE A 588 1.84 -26.69 -18.28
C ILE A 588 2.71 -27.96 -18.19
N TYR A 589 3.24 -28.29 -17.01
CA TYR A 589 4.01 -29.52 -16.77
C TYR A 589 3.17 -30.78 -17.01
N GLN A 590 1.95 -30.84 -16.47
CA GLN A 590 1.05 -31.99 -16.66
C GLN A 590 0.60 -32.13 -18.12
N ALA A 591 0.31 -31.02 -18.82
CA ALA A 591 -0.04 -31.05 -20.22
C ALA A 591 1.15 -31.44 -21.11
N LEU A 592 2.39 -31.09 -20.75
CA LEU A 592 3.61 -31.57 -21.42
C LEU A 592 3.77 -33.09 -21.25
N ILE A 593 3.58 -33.63 -20.04
CA ILE A 593 3.65 -35.07 -19.75
C ILE A 593 2.57 -35.82 -20.55
N GLN A 594 1.31 -35.40 -20.44
CA GLN A 594 0.20 -36.01 -21.20
C GLN A 594 0.38 -35.92 -22.72
N TRP A 595 0.98 -34.84 -23.22
CA TRP A 595 1.29 -34.72 -24.65
C TRP A 595 2.34 -35.74 -25.09
N VAL A 596 3.40 -35.94 -24.29
CA VAL A 596 4.43 -36.97 -24.54
C VAL A 596 3.82 -38.37 -24.48
N GLU A 597 3.00 -38.68 -23.47
CA GLU A 597 2.30 -39.97 -23.33
C GLU A 597 1.38 -40.24 -24.54
N GLN A 598 0.61 -39.24 -24.99
CA GLN A 598 -0.23 -39.36 -26.19
C GLN A 598 0.56 -39.56 -27.50
N GLN A 599 1.79 -39.04 -27.60
CA GLN A 599 2.66 -39.36 -28.74
C GLN A 599 3.19 -40.80 -28.68
N LEU A 600 3.41 -41.36 -27.49
CA LEU A 600 3.91 -42.72 -27.30
C LEU A 600 2.84 -43.79 -27.58
N ASP A 601 1.57 -43.51 -27.29
CA ASP A 601 0.45 -44.45 -27.52
C ASP A 601 -0.14 -44.41 -28.95
N SER A 602 0.35 -43.54 -29.84
CA SER A 602 -0.22 -43.36 -31.19
C SER A 602 0.23 -44.45 -32.18
N PRO A 603 -0.69 -45.30 -32.72
CA PRO A 603 -0.33 -46.50 -33.48
C PRO A 603 0.14 -46.25 -34.94
N LYS A 604 0.60 -45.04 -35.27
CA LYS A 604 1.00 -44.64 -36.64
C LYS A 604 2.49 -44.31 -36.83
N GLN A 605 3.34 -44.51 -35.83
CA GLN A 605 4.80 -44.36 -35.98
C GLN A 605 5.54 -45.70 -35.83
N THR A 606 5.46 -46.54 -36.87
CA THR A 606 6.43 -47.62 -37.06
C THR A 606 7.81 -47.02 -37.33
N ASN A 607 8.62 -46.86 -36.27
CA ASN A 607 10.10 -47.04 -36.25
C ASN A 607 10.77 -46.61 -34.91
N LEU A 608 10.02 -46.28 -33.85
CA LEU A 608 10.56 -46.30 -32.48
C LEU A 608 9.76 -47.29 -31.62
N THR A 609 10.39 -48.41 -31.28
CA THR A 609 9.89 -49.32 -30.24
C THR A 609 10.29 -48.79 -28.85
N LEU A 610 9.54 -49.18 -27.82
CA LEU A 610 9.86 -48.89 -26.41
C LEU A 610 11.27 -49.34 -26.00
N SER A 611 11.85 -50.32 -26.70
CA SER A 611 13.25 -50.76 -26.54
C SER A 611 14.30 -49.73 -26.97
N THR A 612 13.93 -48.77 -27.81
CA THR A 612 14.82 -47.69 -28.29
C THR A 612 14.87 -46.52 -27.31
N LEU A 613 13.78 -46.27 -26.57
CA LEU A 613 13.68 -45.19 -25.58
C LEU A 613 14.07 -45.63 -24.16
N ARG A 614 13.92 -46.92 -23.82
CA ARG A 614 14.30 -47.46 -22.51
C ARG A 614 15.76 -47.15 -22.11
N PRO A 615 16.79 -47.29 -22.98
CA PRO A 615 18.18 -46.95 -22.62
C PRO A 615 18.41 -45.45 -22.37
N ILE A 616 17.51 -44.57 -22.83
CA ILE A 616 17.58 -43.12 -22.60
C ILE A 616 17.01 -42.80 -21.21
N PHE A 617 15.89 -43.42 -20.84
CA PHE A 617 15.31 -43.29 -19.51
C PHE A 617 16.14 -44.01 -18.41
N GLU A 618 16.80 -45.12 -18.73
CA GLU A 618 17.69 -45.85 -17.80
C GLU A 618 19.05 -45.15 -17.60
N LYS A 619 19.42 -44.16 -18.42
CA LYS A 619 20.64 -43.34 -18.28
C LYS A 619 20.43 -42.00 -17.58
N LEU A 620 19.21 -41.68 -17.17
CA LEU A 620 18.92 -40.47 -16.38
C LEU A 620 19.37 -40.55 -14.92
N ASP A 621 20.07 -41.63 -14.53
CA ASP A 621 20.83 -41.71 -13.29
C ASP A 621 22.32 -41.96 -13.60
N LEU A 622 23.17 -41.08 -13.06
CA LEU A 622 24.65 -41.08 -13.05
C LEU A 622 25.43 -40.82 -14.37
N SER A 623 25.90 -39.57 -14.47
CA SER A 623 27.18 -39.10 -15.04
C SER A 623 27.39 -38.99 -16.58
N GLY A 624 27.24 -37.75 -17.10
CA GLY A 624 28.20 -37.15 -18.04
C GLY A 624 27.70 -36.72 -19.44
N SER A 625 27.75 -35.41 -19.69
CA SER A 625 27.78 -34.74 -21.02
C SER A 625 26.52 -34.84 -21.90
N ASP A 626 25.54 -33.97 -21.67
CA ASP A 626 24.19 -34.04 -22.29
C ASP A 626 23.89 -33.12 -23.50
N GLU A 627 24.73 -32.13 -23.86
CA GLU A 627 24.31 -31.08 -24.82
C GLU A 627 23.92 -31.60 -26.22
N GLU A 628 24.66 -32.58 -26.76
CA GLU A 628 24.41 -33.11 -28.11
C GLU A 628 23.14 -33.97 -28.19
N MET A 629 22.77 -34.63 -27.08
CA MET A 629 21.59 -35.48 -26.99
C MET A 629 20.30 -34.67 -26.79
N VAL A 630 20.38 -33.54 -26.07
CA VAL A 630 19.30 -32.55 -25.97
C VAL A 630 19.00 -31.92 -27.32
N ASP A 631 20.03 -31.62 -28.14
CA ASP A 631 19.86 -30.98 -29.45
C ASP A 631 19.18 -31.90 -30.49
N GLU A 632 19.43 -33.22 -30.46
CA GLU A 632 18.67 -34.18 -31.30
C GLU A 632 17.20 -34.31 -30.87
N LEU A 633 16.92 -34.35 -29.56
CA LEU A 633 15.56 -34.40 -29.04
C LEU A 633 14.75 -33.16 -29.49
N LEU A 634 15.38 -31.98 -29.47
CA LEU A 634 14.79 -30.72 -29.94
C LEU A 634 14.54 -30.72 -31.46
N LYS A 635 15.46 -31.25 -32.28
CA LYS A 635 15.27 -31.41 -33.74
C LYS A 635 14.17 -32.39 -34.11
N TRP A 636 13.80 -33.33 -33.22
CA TRP A 636 12.66 -34.20 -33.42
C TRP A 636 11.34 -33.49 -33.10
N ILE A 637 11.27 -32.76 -31.99
CA ILE A 637 10.08 -31.97 -31.59
C ILE A 637 9.70 -30.95 -32.69
N ASP A 638 10.69 -30.23 -33.24
CA ASP A 638 10.47 -29.19 -34.26
C ASP A 638 9.88 -29.76 -35.58
N ARG A 639 10.12 -31.06 -35.87
CA ARG A 639 9.53 -31.76 -37.02
C ARG A 639 8.05 -32.11 -36.81
N GLN A 640 7.61 -32.37 -35.57
CA GLN A 640 6.21 -32.72 -35.27
C GLN A 640 5.29 -31.50 -35.19
N LEU A 641 5.81 -30.34 -34.74
CA LEU A 641 5.07 -29.09 -34.59
C LEU A 641 4.51 -28.50 -35.90
N ASN A 642 4.97 -28.97 -37.07
CA ASN A 642 4.64 -28.42 -38.38
C ASN A 642 3.49 -29.17 -39.11
N ALA A 643 2.79 -30.10 -38.45
CA ALA A 643 1.61 -30.79 -38.99
C ALA A 643 0.28 -30.17 -38.52
N PRO A 644 -0.73 -29.96 -39.39
CA PRO A 644 -1.96 -29.22 -39.05
C PRO A 644 -3.04 -30.06 -38.34
N VAL A 645 -3.75 -29.46 -37.37
CA VAL A 645 -4.78 -30.10 -36.52
C VAL A 645 -6.02 -29.19 -36.33
N LEU A 646 -7.20 -29.79 -36.10
CA LEU A 646 -8.51 -29.16 -35.83
C LEU A 646 -9.18 -29.79 -34.56
N PRO A 647 -10.26 -29.21 -33.98
CA PRO A 647 -10.34 -28.97 -32.53
C PRO A 647 -11.29 -29.88 -31.71
N ALA A 648 -11.32 -29.64 -30.39
CA ALA A 648 -12.02 -30.44 -29.37
C ALA A 648 -13.24 -29.73 -28.69
N GLN A 649 -13.92 -30.47 -27.81
CA GLN A 649 -15.09 -30.07 -26.99
C GLN A 649 -14.77 -30.26 -25.48
N PRO A 650 -15.54 -29.68 -24.53
CA PRO A 650 -15.08 -29.38 -23.17
C PRO A 650 -15.45 -30.42 -22.09
N SER A 651 -14.78 -30.34 -20.93
CA SER A 651 -15.11 -31.10 -19.70
C SER A 651 -14.90 -30.28 -18.41
N VAL A 652 -15.25 -30.88 -17.26
CA VAL A 652 -15.49 -30.24 -15.95
C VAL A 652 -14.18 -29.90 -15.20
N ASP A 653 -14.24 -28.89 -14.31
CA ASP A 653 -13.12 -28.33 -13.54
C ASP A 653 -12.22 -29.39 -12.84
N PRO A 654 -10.99 -29.64 -13.33
CA PRO A 654 -10.08 -30.63 -12.75
C PRO A 654 -9.42 -30.19 -11.44
N LEU A 655 -9.44 -28.90 -11.11
CA LEU A 655 -8.61 -28.30 -10.06
C LEU A 655 -9.01 -28.80 -8.66
N LEU A 656 -10.32 -28.98 -8.44
CA LEU A 656 -10.88 -29.46 -7.18
C LEU A 656 -10.52 -30.95 -6.93
N ALA A 657 -10.60 -31.78 -7.97
CA ALA A 657 -10.26 -33.20 -7.89
C ALA A 657 -8.75 -33.41 -7.60
N GLN A 658 -7.88 -32.66 -8.26
CA GLN A 658 -6.43 -32.73 -8.04
C GLN A 658 -6.04 -32.30 -6.62
N THR A 659 -6.66 -31.22 -6.12
CA THR A 659 -6.37 -30.69 -4.77
C THR A 659 -6.73 -31.70 -3.67
N LEU A 660 -7.88 -32.35 -3.77
CA LEU A 660 -8.30 -33.39 -2.83
C LEU A 660 -7.40 -34.64 -2.91
N SER A 661 -6.98 -35.03 -4.13
CA SER A 661 -6.03 -36.12 -4.34
C SER A 661 -4.68 -35.86 -3.64
N ASN A 662 -4.05 -34.71 -3.90
CA ASN A 662 -2.74 -34.34 -3.34
C ASN A 662 -2.76 -34.27 -1.80
N GLN A 663 -3.85 -33.76 -1.20
CA GLN A 663 -4.03 -33.74 0.25
C GLN A 663 -4.16 -35.14 0.86
N SER A 664 -4.89 -36.04 0.19
CA SER A 664 -5.02 -37.44 0.64
C SER A 664 -3.68 -38.19 0.63
N GLN A 665 -2.85 -37.99 -0.40
CA GLN A 665 -1.52 -38.58 -0.52
C GLN A 665 -0.55 -38.07 0.54
N THR A 666 -0.59 -36.77 0.84
CA THR A 666 0.24 -36.15 1.89
C THR A 666 -0.08 -36.73 3.28
N LEU A 667 -1.36 -36.92 3.60
CA LEU A 667 -1.79 -37.54 4.87
C LEU A 667 -1.40 -39.02 4.94
N ALA A 668 -1.49 -39.76 3.84
CA ALA A 668 -1.05 -41.17 3.79
C ALA A 668 0.46 -41.28 4.05
N TRP A 669 1.27 -40.44 3.41
CA TRP A 669 2.73 -40.42 3.59
C TRP A 669 3.15 -40.08 5.03
N LEU A 670 2.55 -39.04 5.65
CA LEU A 670 2.82 -38.69 7.04
C LEU A 670 2.45 -39.83 8.02
N THR A 671 1.34 -40.53 7.76
CA THR A 671 0.91 -41.68 8.56
C THR A 671 1.91 -42.83 8.44
N GLN A 672 2.38 -43.13 7.23
CA GLN A 672 3.36 -44.17 6.97
C GLN A 672 4.74 -43.85 7.59
N ARG A 673 5.16 -42.57 7.59
CA ARG A 673 6.41 -42.14 8.24
C ARG A 673 6.34 -42.25 9.76
N LEU A 674 5.19 -41.93 10.39
CA LEU A 674 4.98 -42.16 11.82
C LEU A 674 5.09 -43.66 12.17
N GLN A 675 4.41 -44.54 11.42
CA GLN A 675 4.50 -45.99 11.59
C GLN A 675 5.90 -46.57 11.30
N SER A 676 6.73 -45.87 10.52
CA SER A 676 8.13 -46.21 10.33
C SER A 676 8.96 -45.87 11.57
N LEU A 677 8.77 -44.66 12.11
CA LEU A 677 9.48 -44.20 13.32
C LEU A 677 9.07 -45.01 14.56
N GLU A 678 7.80 -45.41 14.68
CA GLU A 678 7.34 -46.30 15.75
C GLU A 678 8.03 -47.67 15.71
N ARG A 679 8.25 -48.24 14.52
CA ARG A 679 9.01 -49.50 14.36
C ARG A 679 10.50 -49.33 14.62
N GLU A 680 11.10 -48.28 14.07
CA GLU A 680 12.51 -47.91 14.27
C GLU A 680 12.83 -47.66 15.77
N HIS A 681 11.86 -47.17 16.54
CA HIS A 681 11.94 -47.03 18.00
C HIS A 681 11.73 -48.34 18.77
N HIS A 682 10.91 -49.28 18.27
CA HIS A 682 10.78 -50.61 18.87
C HIS A 682 12.02 -51.48 18.62
N GLU A 683 12.62 -51.41 17.43
CA GLU A 683 13.80 -52.18 17.06
C GLU A 683 15.07 -51.72 17.80
N ASN A 684 15.15 -50.44 18.19
CA ASN A 684 16.30 -49.89 18.94
C ASN A 684 16.26 -50.11 20.47
N HIS A 685 15.16 -50.63 21.05
CA HIS A 685 15.07 -50.84 22.50
C HIS A 685 15.69 -52.18 22.97
N HIS A 686 17.02 -52.22 22.96
CA HIS A 686 17.81 -53.12 23.83
C HIS A 686 18.78 -52.39 24.77
N TYR A 687 18.66 -51.06 24.88
CA TYR A 687 19.28 -50.26 25.93
C TYR A 687 18.22 -49.69 26.88
N HIS A 688 18.42 -49.89 28.19
CA HIS A 688 17.57 -49.33 29.24
C HIS A 688 17.75 -47.81 29.32
N GLY A 689 16.68 -47.05 29.09
CA GLY A 689 16.68 -45.59 29.15
C GLY A 689 15.28 -45.00 29.31
N ASP A 690 14.94 -44.68 30.56
CA ASP A 690 13.85 -43.81 31.04
C ASP A 690 12.44 -44.01 30.44
N ASP A 691 11.67 -44.93 31.03
CA ASP A 691 10.25 -45.21 30.70
C ASP A 691 9.34 -43.95 30.72
N ASN A 692 9.70 -42.89 31.47
CA ASN A 692 8.92 -41.65 31.51
C ASN A 692 8.92 -40.92 30.16
N ALA A 693 10.03 -40.98 29.41
CA ALA A 693 10.14 -40.37 28.09
C ALA A 693 9.22 -41.07 27.08
N VAL A 694 9.20 -42.40 27.11
CA VAL A 694 8.32 -43.24 26.28
C VAL A 694 6.86 -42.95 26.59
N GLN A 695 6.48 -42.89 27.87
CA GLN A 695 5.09 -42.63 28.27
C GLN A 695 4.64 -41.19 27.95
N SER A 696 5.55 -40.21 28.01
CA SER A 696 5.30 -38.85 27.53
C SER A 696 5.07 -38.79 26.01
N LEU A 697 5.83 -39.57 25.22
CA LEU A 697 5.67 -39.64 23.77
C LEU A 697 4.37 -40.34 23.38
N GLN A 698 4.02 -41.46 24.03
CA GLN A 698 2.74 -42.15 23.85
C GLN A 698 1.55 -41.22 24.11
N THR A 699 1.58 -40.45 25.20
CA THR A 699 0.54 -39.44 25.52
C THR A 699 0.42 -38.38 24.42
N LYS A 700 1.54 -37.96 23.84
CA LYS A 700 1.59 -36.97 22.76
C LYS A 700 1.07 -37.52 21.43
N ILE A 701 1.38 -38.79 21.11
CA ILE A 701 0.85 -39.51 19.94
C ILE A 701 -0.67 -39.68 20.06
N GLN A 702 -1.16 -40.12 21.22
CA GLN A 702 -2.60 -40.29 21.46
C GLN A 702 -3.36 -38.97 21.31
N LYS A 703 -2.80 -37.85 21.79
CA LYS A 703 -3.36 -36.52 21.57
C LYS A 703 -3.40 -36.15 20.08
N LEU A 704 -2.31 -36.34 19.33
CA LEU A 704 -2.26 -36.05 17.90
C LEU A 704 -3.27 -36.89 17.10
N GLN A 705 -3.52 -38.14 17.51
CA GLN A 705 -4.57 -38.99 16.92
C GLN A 705 -5.98 -38.44 17.18
N GLN A 706 -6.26 -37.92 18.38
CA GLN A 706 -7.53 -37.26 18.71
C GLN A 706 -7.71 -35.96 17.92
N ASP A 707 -6.69 -35.11 17.85
CA ASP A 707 -6.71 -33.84 17.10
C ASP A 707 -6.96 -34.10 15.59
N ASN A 708 -6.35 -35.15 15.02
CA ASN A 708 -6.54 -35.55 13.63
C ASN A 708 -7.96 -36.13 13.36
N ALA A 709 -8.52 -36.89 14.30
CA ALA A 709 -9.91 -37.35 14.21
C ALA A 709 -10.91 -36.17 14.23
N HIS A 710 -10.68 -35.17 15.09
CA HIS A 710 -11.48 -33.95 15.14
C HIS A 710 -11.39 -33.13 13.85
N LEU A 711 -10.18 -32.96 13.28
CA LEU A 711 -9.99 -32.26 12.00
C LEU A 711 -10.71 -32.96 10.84
N LYS A 712 -10.71 -34.30 10.80
CA LYS A 712 -11.49 -35.06 9.80
C LYS A 712 -13.00 -34.84 9.94
N GLN A 713 -13.51 -34.73 11.17
CA GLN A 713 -14.92 -34.41 11.41
C GLN A 713 -15.26 -32.98 10.93
N GLN A 714 -14.40 -31.99 11.18
CA GLN A 714 -14.59 -30.62 10.71
C GLN A 714 -14.54 -30.52 9.17
N LEU A 715 -13.63 -31.25 8.52
CA LEU A 715 -13.58 -31.33 7.05
C LEU A 715 -14.87 -31.90 6.46
N SER A 716 -15.39 -33.00 7.03
CA SER A 716 -16.67 -33.59 6.60
C SER A 716 -17.85 -32.60 6.72
N GLN A 717 -17.88 -31.83 7.82
CA GLN A 717 -18.90 -30.81 8.04
C GLN A 717 -18.81 -29.66 7.02
N LEU A 718 -17.61 -29.14 6.75
CA LEU A 718 -17.39 -28.09 5.75
C LEU A 718 -17.68 -28.57 4.31
N GLN A 719 -17.40 -29.84 4.01
CA GLN A 719 -17.78 -30.46 2.74
C GLN A 719 -19.31 -30.40 2.55
N THR A 720 -20.06 -30.81 3.58
CA THR A 720 -21.54 -30.81 3.55
C THR A 720 -22.11 -29.39 3.42
N GLU A 721 -21.52 -28.41 4.10
CA GLU A 721 -21.92 -27.00 4.00
C GLU A 721 -21.66 -26.42 2.60
N ASN A 722 -20.52 -26.77 1.98
CA ASN A 722 -20.18 -26.35 0.62
C ASN A 722 -21.12 -26.99 -0.42
N ASP A 723 -21.46 -28.27 -0.27
CA ASP A 723 -22.40 -28.97 -1.15
C ASP A 723 -23.81 -28.33 -1.05
N GLN A 724 -24.26 -27.95 0.15
CA GLN A 724 -25.50 -27.20 0.35
C GLN A 724 -25.47 -25.83 -0.34
N LEU A 725 -24.38 -25.05 -0.17
CA LEU A 725 -24.24 -23.74 -0.81
C LEU A 725 -24.18 -23.85 -2.35
N GLN A 726 -23.62 -24.93 -2.90
CA GLN A 726 -23.66 -25.19 -4.33
C GLN A 726 -25.08 -25.48 -4.82
N GLN A 727 -25.87 -26.24 -4.05
CA GLN A 727 -27.28 -26.47 -4.35
C GLN A 727 -28.09 -25.15 -4.32
N GLU A 728 -27.94 -24.33 -3.28
CA GLU A 728 -28.60 -23.02 -3.19
C GLU A 728 -28.24 -22.10 -4.38
N ASN A 729 -26.97 -22.08 -4.80
CA ASN A 729 -26.54 -21.32 -5.97
C ASN A 729 -27.15 -21.83 -7.29
N GLN A 730 -27.35 -23.15 -7.43
CA GLN A 730 -28.06 -23.72 -8.58
C GLN A 730 -29.54 -23.31 -8.58
N GLU A 731 -30.20 -23.31 -7.41
CA GLU A 731 -31.59 -22.84 -7.27
C GLU A 731 -31.72 -21.34 -7.61
N PHE A 732 -30.80 -20.49 -7.12
CA PHE A 732 -30.76 -19.07 -7.50
C PHE A 732 -30.55 -18.85 -8.99
N LYS A 733 -29.73 -19.68 -9.65
CA LYS A 733 -29.55 -19.62 -11.11
C LYS A 733 -30.86 -19.93 -11.83
N VAL A 734 -31.55 -21.01 -11.45
CA VAL A 734 -32.87 -21.35 -12.03
C VAL A 734 -33.91 -20.24 -11.81
N ILE A 735 -33.89 -19.56 -10.65
CA ILE A 735 -34.76 -18.40 -10.39
C ILE A 735 -34.38 -17.21 -11.30
N SER A 736 -33.09 -16.93 -11.46
CA SER A 736 -32.59 -15.86 -12.34
C SER A 736 -32.98 -16.11 -13.81
N ASP A 737 -32.78 -17.33 -14.31
CA ASP A 737 -33.14 -17.72 -15.68
C ASP A 737 -34.65 -17.60 -15.91
N ARG A 738 -35.48 -17.99 -14.92
CA ARG A 738 -36.94 -17.78 -14.97
C ARG A 738 -37.34 -16.31 -14.96
N MET A 739 -36.64 -15.45 -14.20
CA MET A 739 -36.88 -14.01 -14.22
C MET A 739 -36.50 -13.38 -15.57
N GLU A 740 -35.43 -13.84 -16.20
CA GLU A 740 -35.02 -13.34 -17.52
C GLU A 740 -36.01 -13.77 -18.62
N VAL A 741 -36.49 -15.02 -18.60
CA VAL A 741 -37.58 -15.47 -19.50
C VAL A 741 -38.85 -14.66 -19.27
N ALA A 742 -39.22 -14.38 -18.01
CA ALA A 742 -40.36 -13.53 -17.69
C ALA A 742 -40.17 -12.07 -18.17
N ARG A 743 -38.94 -11.53 -18.10
CA ARG A 743 -38.58 -10.21 -18.62
C ARG A 743 -38.74 -10.16 -20.14
N GLN A 744 -38.24 -11.16 -20.86
CA GLN A 744 -38.38 -11.27 -22.31
C GLN A 744 -39.86 -11.38 -22.73
N ALA A 745 -40.65 -12.19 -22.02
CA ALA A 745 -42.08 -12.34 -22.27
C ALA A 745 -42.91 -11.07 -21.96
N LEU A 746 -42.52 -10.26 -20.97
CA LEU A 746 -43.23 -9.04 -20.58
C LEU A 746 -42.89 -7.81 -21.44
N PHE A 747 -41.67 -7.73 -21.98
CA PHE A 747 -41.19 -6.51 -22.66
C PHE A 747 -40.98 -6.67 -24.18
N GLY A 748 -40.88 -7.90 -24.69
CA GLY A 748 -40.70 -8.16 -26.13
C GLY A 748 -39.30 -7.82 -26.65
N GLU A 749 -38.94 -8.39 -27.80
CA GLU A 749 -37.57 -8.36 -28.35
C GLU A 749 -37.20 -7.05 -29.08
N GLN A 750 -38.05 -6.03 -29.06
CA GLN A 750 -37.88 -4.80 -29.87
C GLN A 750 -37.44 -3.60 -29.03
N LEU A 751 -36.13 -3.51 -28.73
CA LEU A 751 -35.51 -2.23 -28.34
C LEU A 751 -33.97 -2.20 -28.58
N SER A 752 -33.56 -2.51 -29.82
CA SER A 752 -32.25 -2.14 -30.35
C SER A 752 -32.36 -0.87 -31.19
N LEU A 753 -31.84 0.24 -30.67
CA LEU A 753 -31.73 1.51 -31.42
C LEU A 753 -30.38 1.56 -32.15
N PRO A 754 -30.34 1.69 -33.48
CA PRO A 754 -29.10 1.91 -34.22
C PRO A 754 -28.69 3.39 -34.12
N ILE A 755 -27.40 3.65 -33.97
CA ILE A 755 -26.81 4.98 -34.14
C ILE A 755 -25.99 4.94 -35.43
N GLU A 756 -26.54 5.52 -36.49
CA GLU A 756 -25.81 5.75 -37.74
C GLU A 756 -24.87 6.94 -37.58
N THR A 757 -23.63 6.78 -38.04
CA THR A 757 -22.68 7.87 -38.24
C THR A 757 -22.72 8.31 -39.70
N ASP A 758 -23.05 9.58 -39.97
CA ASP A 758 -22.66 10.18 -41.24
C ASP A 758 -22.38 11.69 -41.16
N THR A 759 -21.86 12.25 -42.24
CA THR A 759 -20.88 13.34 -42.22
C THR A 759 -21.25 14.53 -43.13
N THR A 760 -20.53 15.64 -42.91
CA THR A 760 -20.37 16.84 -43.77
C THR A 760 -21.42 17.97 -43.72
N PRO A 761 -21.01 19.24 -44.01
CA PRO A 761 -21.74 20.44 -43.56
C PRO A 761 -22.36 21.27 -44.71
N LYS A 762 -23.29 22.17 -44.37
CA LYS A 762 -23.74 23.25 -45.29
C LYS A 762 -23.86 24.62 -44.62
N LYS A 763 -23.39 25.63 -45.36
CA LYS A 763 -23.43 27.06 -45.06
C LYS A 763 -24.85 27.63 -45.09
N THR A 764 -25.07 28.73 -44.36
CA THR A 764 -25.82 29.88 -44.90
C THR A 764 -25.35 31.21 -44.32
N ASP A 765 -25.35 32.24 -45.17
CA ASP A 765 -24.80 33.57 -44.91
C ASP A 765 -25.81 34.56 -44.31
N ARG A 766 -25.29 35.51 -43.51
CA ARG A 766 -25.63 36.96 -43.52
C ARG A 766 -24.70 37.68 -42.53
N LYS A 767 -23.83 38.65 -42.92
CA LYS A 767 -24.09 40.01 -43.44
C LYS A 767 -25.12 40.76 -42.56
N THR A 768 -24.84 41.94 -42.00
CA THR A 768 -23.84 42.98 -42.39
C THR A 768 -23.66 44.03 -41.26
N ASN A 769 -22.47 44.66 -41.19
CA ASN A 769 -22.16 46.11 -41.11
C ASN A 769 -23.00 47.10 -40.26
N THR A 770 -22.52 48.24 -39.72
CA THR A 770 -21.17 48.83 -39.46
C THR A 770 -21.36 50.08 -38.54
N HIS A 771 -20.28 50.51 -37.89
CA HIS A 771 -19.92 51.84 -37.30
C HIS A 771 -19.79 51.81 -35.75
N GLN A 772 -18.64 52.18 -35.16
CA GLN A 772 -18.03 53.53 -35.07
C GLN A 772 -19.00 54.52 -34.38
N THR A 773 -18.64 55.31 -33.35
CA THR A 773 -17.36 56.03 -33.12
C THR A 773 -17.17 56.45 -31.63
N LEU A 774 -15.90 56.55 -31.20
CA LEU A 774 -15.28 57.57 -30.32
C LEU A 774 -15.95 58.14 -29.03
N LYS A 775 -15.29 57.83 -27.90
CA LYS A 775 -14.71 58.74 -26.86
C LYS A 775 -15.54 59.52 -25.79
N THR A 776 -15.03 59.35 -24.56
CA THR A 776 -14.90 60.31 -23.42
C THR A 776 -16.10 60.58 -22.48
N PRO A 777 -15.84 60.97 -21.21
CA PRO A 777 -16.51 60.35 -20.07
C PRO A 777 -17.43 61.28 -19.27
N LYS A 778 -18.37 60.70 -18.51
CA LYS A 778 -19.04 61.41 -17.41
C LYS A 778 -19.16 60.56 -16.15
N THR A 779 -18.51 61.03 -15.09
CA THR A 779 -18.65 60.57 -13.71
C THR A 779 -20.09 60.79 -13.24
N GLN A 780 -20.77 59.71 -12.84
CA GLN A 780 -21.99 59.80 -12.03
C GLN A 780 -21.90 58.82 -10.87
N GLN A 781 -21.91 59.37 -9.64
CA GLN A 781 -21.98 58.58 -8.42
C GLN A 781 -23.36 57.90 -8.34
N LYS A 782 -23.42 56.60 -8.68
CA LYS A 782 -24.59 55.79 -8.33
C LYS A 782 -24.57 55.47 -6.84
N GLN A 783 -25.42 56.17 -6.08
CA GLN A 783 -25.76 55.76 -4.71
C GLN A 783 -26.28 54.32 -4.73
N THR A 784 -25.54 53.39 -4.13
CA THR A 784 -25.97 52.00 -3.96
C THR A 784 -27.05 51.91 -2.89
N ARG A 785 -28.32 52.16 -3.28
CA ARG A 785 -29.48 51.84 -2.41
C ARG A 785 -29.42 50.37 -1.99
N LYS A 786 -29.82 50.10 -0.74
CA LYS A 786 -29.75 48.79 -0.07
C LYS A 786 -30.50 47.70 -0.85
N ARG A 787 -29.80 46.96 -1.71
CA ARG A 787 -30.34 45.79 -2.45
C ARG A 787 -30.57 44.54 -1.58
N ASN A 788 -30.08 44.51 -0.34
CA ASN A 788 -30.23 43.36 0.55
C ASN A 788 -31.66 43.25 1.13
N ASP A 789 -32.29 44.39 1.44
CA ASP A 789 -33.57 44.42 2.15
C ASP A 789 -34.71 43.88 1.24
N SER A 790 -34.68 44.18 -0.06
CA SER A 790 -35.65 43.69 -1.03
C SER A 790 -35.66 42.16 -1.21
N ALA A 791 -34.53 41.48 -0.97
CA ALA A 791 -34.47 40.02 -1.04
C ALA A 791 -35.05 39.35 0.23
N VAL A 792 -34.97 40.02 1.37
CA VAL A 792 -35.54 39.56 2.65
C VAL A 792 -37.05 39.77 2.67
N GLU A 793 -37.54 40.94 2.27
CA GLU A 793 -39.00 41.18 2.13
C GLU A 793 -39.63 40.27 1.06
N ARG A 794 -38.96 40.00 -0.08
CA ARG A 794 -39.46 39.00 -1.04
C ARG A 794 -39.57 37.60 -0.42
N ALA A 795 -38.57 37.17 0.36
CA ALA A 795 -38.61 35.89 1.06
C ALA A 795 -39.71 35.81 2.13
N LYS A 796 -40.04 36.94 2.77
CA LYS A 796 -41.15 37.08 3.73
C LYS A 796 -42.50 36.92 3.04
N ASN A 797 -42.73 37.62 1.93
CA ASN A 797 -43.98 37.51 1.17
C ASN A 797 -44.19 36.09 0.61
N ILE A 798 -43.12 35.45 0.10
CA ILE A 798 -43.14 34.03 -0.30
C ILE A 798 -43.50 33.13 0.89
N THR A 799 -42.95 33.39 2.08
CA THR A 799 -43.21 32.59 3.28
C THR A 799 -44.65 32.75 3.77
N SER A 800 -45.22 33.95 3.71
CA SER A 800 -46.65 34.20 3.99
C SER A 800 -47.57 33.50 2.97
N ALA A 801 -47.21 33.51 1.69
CA ALA A 801 -47.94 32.78 0.66
C ALA A 801 -47.90 31.26 0.90
N ILE A 802 -46.75 30.70 1.30
CA ILE A 802 -46.65 29.27 1.66
C ILE A 802 -47.44 28.95 2.93
N LEU A 803 -47.55 29.88 3.89
CA LEU A 803 -48.43 29.71 5.05
C LEU A 803 -49.90 29.56 4.63
N GLN A 804 -50.38 30.44 3.75
CA GLN A 804 -51.74 30.38 3.20
C GLN A 804 -51.95 29.07 2.43
N TRP A 805 -51.04 28.72 1.51
CA TRP A 805 -51.09 27.45 0.77
C TRP A 805 -51.20 26.24 1.70
N ASN A 806 -50.42 26.20 2.78
CA ASN A 806 -50.42 25.11 3.76
C ASN A 806 -51.71 25.01 4.59
N GLN A 807 -52.50 26.09 4.69
CA GLN A 807 -53.82 26.09 5.31
C GLN A 807 -54.87 25.55 4.34
N ASP A 808 -54.82 25.99 3.08
CA ASP A 808 -55.78 25.61 2.05
C ASP A 808 -55.54 24.19 1.51
N HIS A 809 -54.30 23.71 1.53
CA HIS A 809 -53.86 22.41 1.00
C HIS A 809 -53.12 21.58 2.07
N PRO A 810 -53.81 21.11 3.13
CA PRO A 810 -53.16 20.40 4.24
C PRO A 810 -52.43 19.12 3.83
N ASP A 811 -52.90 18.45 2.76
CA ASP A 811 -52.30 17.22 2.24
C ASP A 811 -51.16 17.46 1.23
N ASP A 812 -51.07 18.66 0.62
CA ASP A 812 -49.93 19.09 -0.21
C ASP A 812 -49.14 20.25 0.41
N SER A 813 -48.88 20.16 1.72
CA SER A 813 -48.11 21.18 2.44
C SER A 813 -46.63 21.24 2.02
N TRP A 814 -46.03 22.42 2.12
CA TRP A 814 -44.62 22.69 1.80
C TRP A 814 -43.84 23.18 3.02
N ALA A 815 -42.63 22.66 3.20
CA ALA A 815 -41.72 23.09 4.25
C ALA A 815 -40.87 24.28 3.79
N VAL A 816 -40.92 25.39 4.54
CA VAL A 816 -40.06 26.55 4.30
C VAL A 816 -38.66 26.23 4.78
N ASN A 817 -37.73 26.11 3.82
CA ASN A 817 -36.33 25.84 4.06
C ASN A 817 -35.45 26.55 3.02
N ARG A 818 -34.12 26.57 3.26
CA ARG A 818 -33.16 27.28 2.40
C ARG A 818 -33.19 26.79 0.95
N GLY A 819 -33.39 25.49 0.74
CA GLY A 819 -33.42 24.89 -0.59
C GLY A 819 -34.63 25.30 -1.40
N LEU A 820 -35.81 25.44 -0.76
CA LEU A 820 -37.03 25.91 -1.41
C LEU A 820 -36.87 27.39 -1.84
N LEU A 821 -36.46 28.26 -0.91
CA LEU A 821 -36.25 29.68 -1.21
C LEU A 821 -35.17 29.90 -2.28
N GLU A 822 -34.06 29.16 -2.23
CA GLU A 822 -32.94 29.27 -3.18
C GLU A 822 -33.29 28.73 -4.57
N LYS A 823 -33.82 27.49 -4.66
CA LYS A 823 -33.99 26.79 -5.95
C LYS A 823 -35.33 27.05 -6.63
N THR A 824 -36.41 27.17 -5.86
CA THR A 824 -37.77 27.30 -6.40
C THR A 824 -38.15 28.76 -6.61
N PHE A 825 -37.72 29.66 -5.72
CA PHE A 825 -38.08 31.09 -5.78
C PHE A 825 -36.91 32.04 -6.11
N GLY A 826 -35.70 31.50 -6.32
CA GLY A 826 -34.53 32.27 -6.76
C GLY A 826 -34.02 33.29 -5.74
N ILE A 827 -34.32 33.12 -4.44
CA ILE A 827 -33.78 33.98 -3.38
C ILE A 827 -32.29 33.65 -3.21
N ASN A 828 -31.44 34.68 -3.27
CA ASN A 828 -29.99 34.50 -3.09
C ASN A 828 -29.69 33.71 -1.80
N ARG A 829 -28.85 32.68 -1.90
CA ARG A 829 -28.51 31.75 -0.81
C ARG A 829 -28.10 32.43 0.50
N ALA A 830 -27.43 33.57 0.46
CA ALA A 830 -27.06 34.32 1.66
C ALA A 830 -28.26 35.07 2.27
N ALA A 831 -29.11 35.68 1.44
CA ALA A 831 -30.36 36.30 1.87
C ALA A 831 -31.35 35.27 2.45
N ALA A 832 -31.51 34.11 1.80
CA ALA A 832 -32.33 33.01 2.28
C ALA A 832 -31.81 32.45 3.63
N GLY A 833 -30.48 32.42 3.85
CA GLY A 833 -29.90 32.05 5.15
C GLY A 833 -30.30 33.03 6.26
N ARG A 834 -30.00 34.32 6.06
CA ARG A 834 -30.33 35.39 7.02
C ARG A 834 -31.83 35.48 7.30
N PHE A 835 -32.68 35.28 6.28
CA PHE A 835 -34.13 35.27 6.45
C PHE A 835 -34.59 34.16 7.43
N LEU A 836 -34.09 32.94 7.26
CA LEU A 836 -34.47 31.80 8.12
C LEU A 836 -33.97 31.98 9.57
N GLU A 837 -32.85 32.69 9.76
CA GLU A 837 -32.32 33.03 11.08
C GLU A 837 -33.17 34.13 11.75
N VAL A 838 -33.42 35.24 11.04
CA VAL A 838 -34.11 36.43 11.59
C VAL A 838 -35.63 36.25 11.70
N HIS A 839 -36.25 35.37 10.92
CA HIS A 839 -37.69 35.08 10.93
C HIS A 839 -38.01 33.61 11.25
N SER A 840 -37.18 33.00 12.11
CA SER A 840 -37.31 31.62 12.57
C SER A 840 -38.66 31.27 13.22
N SER A 841 -39.32 32.23 13.87
CA SER A 841 -40.67 32.08 14.43
C SER A 841 -41.73 31.86 13.34
N LEU A 842 -41.75 32.73 12.32
CA LEU A 842 -42.64 32.61 11.16
C LEU A 842 -42.38 31.30 10.40
N VAL A 843 -41.11 30.94 10.17
CA VAL A 843 -40.74 29.68 9.52
C VAL A 843 -41.22 28.46 10.31
N THR A 844 -41.10 28.50 11.65
CA THR A 844 -41.64 27.46 12.53
C THR A 844 -43.15 27.36 12.41
N GLN A 845 -43.87 28.48 12.42
CA GLN A 845 -45.33 28.52 12.24
C GLN A 845 -45.77 27.90 10.91
N VAL A 846 -45.15 28.26 9.78
CA VAL A 846 -45.49 27.70 8.45
C VAL A 846 -45.28 26.19 8.41
N ASN A 847 -44.16 25.71 8.97
CA ASN A 847 -43.83 24.29 9.04
C ASN A 847 -44.76 23.51 9.99
N GLN A 848 -45.19 24.13 11.10
CA GLN A 848 -46.13 23.53 12.05
C GLN A 848 -47.55 23.40 11.46
N VAL A 849 -48.05 24.45 10.79
CA VAL A 849 -49.34 24.42 10.08
C VAL A 849 -49.33 23.35 8.99
N GLY A 850 -48.25 23.26 8.22
CA GLY A 850 -48.05 22.21 7.22
C GLY A 850 -47.79 20.80 7.78
N LYS A 851 -47.85 20.58 9.10
CA LYS A 851 -47.57 19.29 9.78
C LYS A 851 -46.22 18.66 9.38
N VAL A 852 -45.21 19.50 9.12
CA VAL A 852 -43.91 19.09 8.56
C VAL A 852 -43.10 18.26 9.56
N LYS A 853 -43.05 16.93 9.36
CA LYS A 853 -42.26 16.01 10.21
C LYS A 853 -40.75 16.10 9.98
N ASN A 854 -40.31 16.46 8.77
CA ASN A 854 -38.88 16.59 8.45
C ASN A 854 -38.63 17.65 7.38
N ILE A 855 -38.25 18.85 7.83
CA ILE A 855 -38.02 20.05 7.02
C ILE A 855 -37.05 19.81 5.84
N ARG A 856 -36.10 18.86 5.94
CA ARG A 856 -35.12 18.57 4.88
C ARG A 856 -35.65 17.67 3.77
N SER A 857 -36.62 16.79 4.05
CA SER A 857 -37.13 15.80 3.09
C SER A 857 -38.58 16.03 2.65
N HIS A 858 -39.34 16.86 3.36
CA HIS A 858 -40.77 17.10 3.11
C HIS A 858 -41.11 17.49 1.65
N ASN A 859 -40.25 18.31 1.04
CA ASN A 859 -40.46 18.82 -0.33
C ASN A 859 -39.88 17.88 -1.41
N ARG A 860 -39.37 16.70 -1.04
CA ARG A 860 -38.68 15.81 -1.98
C ARG A 860 -39.71 15.06 -2.83
N ARG A 861 -39.54 15.10 -4.17
CA ARG A 861 -40.45 14.52 -5.18
C ARG A 861 -41.80 15.24 -5.36
N LYS A 862 -42.00 16.41 -4.74
CA LYS A 862 -43.14 17.29 -5.07
C LYS A 862 -42.82 18.13 -6.31
N ASP A 863 -43.83 18.36 -7.17
CA ASP A 863 -43.74 19.33 -8.25
C ASP A 863 -44.01 20.74 -7.70
N PRO A 864 -43.05 21.69 -7.78
CA PRO A 864 -43.24 23.04 -7.27
C PRO A 864 -44.16 23.93 -8.13
N THR A 865 -44.52 23.51 -9.35
CA THR A 865 -45.21 24.37 -10.34
C THR A 865 -46.54 24.95 -9.85
N PRO A 866 -47.43 24.19 -9.15
CA PRO A 866 -48.67 24.74 -8.60
C PRO A 866 -48.41 25.80 -7.51
N LEU A 867 -47.49 25.50 -6.59
CA LEU A 867 -47.09 26.43 -5.53
C LEU A 867 -46.48 27.71 -6.10
N GLN A 868 -45.60 27.61 -7.10
CA GLN A 868 -45.00 28.78 -7.76
C GLN A 868 -46.07 29.68 -8.36
N SER A 869 -47.04 29.10 -9.06
CA SER A 869 -48.16 29.83 -9.69
C SER A 869 -49.03 30.55 -8.65
N PHE A 870 -49.32 29.90 -7.52
CA PHE A 870 -50.03 30.51 -6.40
C PHE A 870 -49.24 31.67 -5.78
N VAL A 871 -47.97 31.45 -5.44
CA VAL A 871 -47.10 32.46 -4.82
C VAL A 871 -46.90 33.68 -5.73
N ASP A 872 -46.72 33.48 -7.04
CA ASP A 872 -46.58 34.58 -8.00
C ASP A 872 -47.88 35.40 -8.17
N THR A 873 -49.04 34.79 -7.91
CA THR A 873 -50.34 35.49 -7.88
C THR A 873 -50.47 36.28 -6.57
N PHE A 874 -50.30 35.59 -5.43
CA PHE A 874 -50.35 36.18 -4.09
C PHE A 874 -49.39 37.38 -3.92
N VAL A 875 -48.18 37.30 -4.46
CA VAL A 875 -47.19 38.38 -4.41
C VAL A 875 -47.58 39.58 -5.30
N LYS A 876 -48.24 39.36 -6.44
CA LYS A 876 -48.78 40.46 -7.27
C LYS A 876 -49.90 41.18 -6.54
N ASP A 877 -50.85 40.44 -5.99
CA ASP A 877 -52.01 40.97 -5.28
C ASP A 877 -51.61 41.72 -4.00
N SER A 878 -50.51 41.29 -3.35
CA SER A 878 -49.91 41.99 -2.19
C SER A 878 -49.03 43.20 -2.56
N SER A 879 -48.85 43.50 -3.85
CA SER A 879 -47.97 44.59 -4.35
C SER A 879 -48.73 45.72 -5.06
N GLY A 880 -50.06 45.63 -5.16
CA GLY A 880 -50.97 46.70 -5.60
C GLY A 880 -51.53 47.47 -4.41
#